data_AF-A0A8S1AU19-F1
#
_entry.id   AF-A0A8S1AU19-F1
#
_cell.length_a   1.000
_cell.length_b   1.000
_cell.length_c   1.000
_cell.angle_alpha   90.00
_cell.angle_beta   90.00
_cell.angle_gamma   90.00
#
_symmetry.space_group_name_H-M   'P 1'
#
loop_
_entity.id
_entity.type
_entity.pdbx_description
1 polymer ?
#
loop_
_entity_poly.entity_id
_entity_poly.type
_entity_poly.pdbx_seq_one_letter_code
_entity_poly.pdbx_strand_id
1 'polypeptide(L)'
;MDSRAAKLALARKKLKDHQEKKTIQKDDSIKSEIGIYQDNLINAVQASNSKNSEEFLITADKHQEAATLPVEDSTTESNKTGDNMKTGLTNDKQINTTEDIQTFPGDVNVTEILISNKRNLELQVYELQKKLSHLEQNHAIVINDFKICDHKLNGLQYELKDINEKYLNAMQEILLKDTNISQLNSINTSLSEENSNLLEQLEFTRTILNGKEAENDLLQSQLHNLQNQYDVIHLQMQQLTNGSPSVPPKEKTVENEKNEAMSQKICNLEQQITLMQKERDQMNLHYEHYVAELNDQLKLAIKRNEELNKEVQNLSNRENSLIEQISDMEIRIQNYNIDKKHLEMDQNASNIKVLQDNLKHVQEELNELQHQHQQLKMLYAESETKVKELSELKTAECNHDNISISKLSADMTSDKVAAQRATEQNKKLKQDMQGLEDAFVKMSKDKLELTEKLTAEKYLNRELTIKLAEVEEKVKDMQIKLKAKDEEMIRLQSNYRDVLKQSEELKDLVNNTKSTEILQGAVNIIEETSENNNIIKLENESEAEHKPLTKVNDRNKFCLKTGDAMSQLQERFLKIMEEVADLSDEKHRLEHIILQLQNETDTICEYVALYQQQRSLLKRRDEERSAQLKVFQQECGRLKCELEELSGILSRFAEDRELLSYFQIESKRIDMEKVMVLLTNLRNNSLIDPKKKNLEFSNFYPCNCCSGKLIEV
;
A
#
# COMPACT_ATOMS: atom_id res chain seq x y z
N MET A 1 20.70 34.51 -36.26
CA MET A 1 19.68 33.62 -36.88
C MET A 1 19.88 32.16 -36.45
N ASP A 2 21.12 31.65 -36.41
CA ASP A 2 21.40 30.22 -36.15
C ASP A 2 21.03 29.70 -34.75
N SER A 3 21.12 30.51 -33.70
CA SER A 3 20.73 30.07 -32.34
C SER A 3 19.23 29.78 -32.21
N ARG A 4 18.39 30.52 -32.94
CA ARG A 4 16.93 30.29 -32.97
C ARG A 4 16.58 29.03 -33.77
N ALA A 5 17.29 28.80 -34.87
CA ALA A 5 17.16 27.58 -35.68
C ALA A 5 17.59 26.33 -34.89
N ALA A 6 18.69 26.41 -34.13
CA ALA A 6 19.16 25.32 -33.27
C ALA A 6 18.15 24.98 -32.16
N LYS A 7 17.59 25.99 -31.48
CA LYS A 7 16.55 25.78 -30.45
C LYS A 7 15.28 25.17 -31.05
N LEU A 8 14.88 25.59 -32.26
CA LEU A 8 13.71 25.03 -32.95
C LEU A 8 13.94 23.57 -33.38
N ALA A 9 15.15 23.23 -33.81
CA ALA A 9 15.53 21.85 -34.15
C ALA A 9 15.54 20.94 -32.92
N LEU A 10 16.03 21.44 -31.78
CA LEU A 10 16.06 20.71 -30.51
C LEU A 10 14.65 20.51 -29.94
N ALA A 11 13.77 21.50 -30.09
CA ALA A 11 12.34 21.38 -29.74
C ALA A 11 11.63 20.35 -30.65
N ARG A 12 11.89 20.36 -31.96
CA ARG A 12 11.34 19.37 -32.89
C ARG A 12 11.83 17.95 -32.61
N LYS A 13 13.11 17.78 -32.23
CA LYS A 13 13.66 16.49 -31.82
C LYS A 13 12.98 15.96 -30.56
N LYS A 14 12.83 16.79 -29.53
CA LYS A 14 12.11 16.42 -28.28
C LYS A 14 10.65 16.05 -28.53
N LEU A 15 9.99 16.73 -29.47
CA LEU A 15 8.59 16.46 -29.82
C LEU A 15 8.46 15.14 -30.59
N LYS A 16 9.43 14.82 -31.46
CA LYS A 16 9.51 13.52 -32.14
C LYS A 16 9.79 12.37 -31.16
N ASP A 17 10.75 12.54 -30.25
CA ASP A 17 11.06 11.54 -29.22
C ASP A 17 9.86 11.28 -28.28
N HIS A 18 9.08 12.33 -27.98
CA HIS A 18 7.86 12.20 -27.18
C HIS A 18 6.71 11.54 -27.96
N GLN A 19 6.63 11.72 -29.29
CA GLN A 19 5.66 11.03 -30.13
C GLN A 19 6.02 9.54 -30.29
N GLU A 20 7.30 9.21 -30.48
CA GLU A 20 7.80 7.84 -30.56
C GLU A 20 7.59 7.07 -29.24
N LYS A 21 7.82 7.70 -28.08
CA LYS A 21 7.50 7.10 -26.77
C LYS A 21 5.99 6.86 -26.59
N LYS A 22 5.14 7.71 -27.16
CA LYS A 22 3.69 7.58 -27.08
C LYS A 22 3.13 6.51 -28.03
N THR A 23 3.80 6.23 -29.14
CA THR A 23 3.49 5.08 -30.01
C THR A 23 3.94 3.76 -29.38
N ILE A 24 5.11 3.72 -28.72
CA ILE A 24 5.59 2.51 -28.02
C ILE A 24 4.66 2.13 -26.85
N GLN A 25 4.16 3.10 -26.08
CA GLN A 25 3.16 2.84 -25.03
C GLN A 25 1.80 2.36 -25.57
N LYS A 26 1.46 2.70 -26.82
CA LYS A 26 0.24 2.22 -27.48
C LYS A 26 0.41 0.77 -27.97
N ASP A 27 1.59 0.41 -28.46
CA ASP A 27 1.90 -0.97 -28.88
C ASP A 27 2.02 -1.94 -27.69
N ASP A 28 2.47 -1.46 -26.53
CA ASP A 28 2.48 -2.27 -25.29
C ASP A 28 1.08 -2.47 -24.69
N SER A 29 0.15 -1.53 -24.92
CA SER A 29 -1.27 -1.72 -24.54
C SER A 29 -2.02 -2.68 -25.47
N ILE A 30 -1.62 -2.78 -26.75
CA ILE A 30 -2.21 -3.73 -27.70
C ILE A 30 -1.67 -5.15 -27.47
N LYS A 31 -0.43 -5.30 -26.97
CA LYS A 31 0.13 -6.60 -26.57
C LYS A 31 -0.48 -7.15 -25.28
N SER A 32 -0.91 -6.30 -24.34
CA SER A 32 -1.61 -6.76 -23.14
C SER A 32 -3.06 -7.19 -23.43
N GLU A 33 -3.74 -6.56 -24.40
CA GLU A 33 -5.07 -6.99 -24.83
C GLU A 33 -5.05 -8.32 -25.61
N ILE A 34 -4.02 -8.59 -26.42
CA ILE A 34 -3.90 -9.87 -27.16
C ILE A 34 -3.57 -11.05 -26.22
N GLY A 35 -2.82 -10.81 -25.12
CA GLY A 35 -2.54 -11.84 -24.11
C GLY A 35 -3.79 -12.30 -23.34
N ILE A 36 -4.78 -11.42 -23.16
CA ILE A 36 -6.02 -11.72 -22.42
C ILE A 36 -7.01 -12.54 -23.24
N TYR A 37 -6.94 -12.48 -24.58
CA TYR A 37 -7.79 -13.31 -25.45
C TYR A 37 -7.29 -14.75 -25.63
N GLN A 38 -6.02 -15.03 -25.32
CA GLN A 38 -5.44 -16.38 -25.47
C GLN A 38 -5.60 -17.22 -24.21
N ASP A 39 -5.60 -16.61 -23.02
CA ASP A 39 -5.87 -17.30 -21.75
C ASP A 39 -7.36 -17.65 -21.56
N ASN A 40 -8.27 -16.91 -22.19
CA ASN A 40 -9.71 -17.22 -22.16
C ASN A 40 -10.09 -18.41 -23.05
N LEU A 41 -9.29 -18.78 -24.06
CA LEU A 41 -9.53 -19.98 -24.88
C LEU A 41 -9.01 -21.26 -24.19
N ILE A 42 -7.98 -21.17 -23.35
CA ILE A 42 -7.40 -22.32 -22.64
C ILE A 42 -8.27 -22.70 -21.44
N ASN A 43 -8.89 -21.73 -20.77
CA ASN A 43 -9.81 -21.98 -19.66
C ASN A 43 -11.19 -22.53 -20.07
N ALA A 44 -11.60 -22.33 -21.33
CA ALA A 44 -12.88 -22.88 -21.84
C ALA A 44 -12.80 -24.38 -22.20
N VAL A 45 -11.61 -24.92 -22.47
CA VAL A 45 -11.44 -26.35 -22.83
C VAL A 45 -11.25 -27.25 -21.60
N GLN A 46 -10.89 -26.69 -20.44
CA GLN A 46 -10.73 -27.45 -19.19
C GLN A 46 -12.01 -27.58 -18.36
N ALA A 47 -13.09 -26.86 -18.70
CA ALA A 47 -14.35 -26.90 -17.98
C ALA A 47 -15.34 -27.98 -18.46
N SER A 48 -15.07 -28.68 -19.57
CA SER A 48 -15.98 -29.68 -20.15
C SER A 48 -15.64 -31.15 -19.87
N ASN A 49 -14.54 -31.46 -19.17
CA ASN A 49 -14.15 -32.83 -18.83
C ASN A 49 -13.92 -33.01 -17.31
N SER A 50 -14.98 -32.86 -16.51
CA SER A 50 -15.04 -33.49 -15.18
C SER A 50 -16.49 -33.64 -14.73
N LYS A 51 -17.14 -34.66 -15.29
CA LYS A 51 -18.18 -35.42 -14.59
C LYS A 51 -17.92 -36.89 -14.89
N ASN A 52 -17.95 -37.68 -13.82
CA ASN A 52 -17.80 -39.14 -13.74
C ASN A 52 -16.38 -39.64 -13.52
N SER A 53 -16.01 -39.75 -12.25
CA SER A 53 -15.44 -40.98 -11.69
C SER A 53 -15.31 -40.84 -10.18
N GLU A 54 -16.38 -41.22 -9.48
CA GLU A 54 -16.28 -41.73 -8.12
C GLU A 54 -15.81 -43.19 -8.18
N GLU A 55 -15.00 -43.52 -7.17
CA GLU A 55 -14.81 -44.81 -6.51
C GLU A 55 -13.78 -45.87 -6.97
N PHE A 56 -13.04 -46.30 -5.93
CA PHE A 56 -12.36 -47.57 -5.66
C PHE A 56 -10.98 -47.80 -6.34
N LEU A 57 -9.84 -47.51 -5.68
CA LEU A 57 -9.25 -48.11 -4.46
C LEU A 57 -8.90 -49.60 -4.67
N ILE A 58 -7.60 -49.92 -4.75
CA ILE A 58 -6.84 -50.79 -3.82
C ILE A 58 -5.54 -51.33 -4.46
N THR A 59 -4.44 -50.85 -3.89
CA THR A 59 -3.16 -51.50 -3.54
C THR A 59 -2.39 -52.32 -4.57
N ALA A 60 -1.21 -51.80 -4.88
CA ALA A 60 -0.04 -52.61 -5.20
C ALA A 60 0.64 -53.06 -3.88
N ASP A 61 1.02 -54.33 -3.80
CA ASP A 61 2.17 -54.74 -3.00
C ASP A 61 3.09 -55.63 -3.86
N LYS A 62 4.33 -55.13 -3.99
CA LYS A 62 5.64 -55.80 -4.10
C LYS A 62 6.06 -56.62 -5.33
N HIS A 63 7.17 -56.09 -5.87
CA HIS A 63 8.38 -56.76 -6.35
C HIS A 63 8.31 -57.60 -7.64
N GLN A 64 8.70 -56.91 -8.73
CA GLN A 64 9.50 -57.48 -9.80
C GLN A 64 10.88 -57.90 -9.29
N GLU A 65 11.22 -59.17 -9.48
CA GLU A 65 12.59 -59.60 -9.73
C GLU A 65 12.75 -59.74 -11.25
N ALA A 66 13.79 -59.08 -11.79
CA ALA A 66 14.22 -59.26 -13.16
C ALA A 66 15.01 -60.58 -13.25
N ALA A 67 14.52 -61.53 -14.05
CA ALA A 67 15.28 -62.69 -14.46
C ALA A 67 15.95 -62.44 -15.82
N THR A 68 17.27 -62.49 -15.82
CA THR A 68 18.10 -62.76 -17.00
C THR A 68 18.13 -64.29 -17.19
N LEU A 69 17.80 -64.76 -18.40
CA LEU A 69 17.99 -66.14 -18.89
C LEU A 69 19.50 -66.54 -18.91
N PRO A 70 19.94 -67.80 -19.16
CA PRO A 70 19.22 -68.91 -19.82
C PRO A 70 19.54 -70.38 -19.36
N VAL A 71 18.89 -71.33 -20.06
CA VAL A 71 19.34 -72.70 -20.43
C VAL A 71 18.83 -73.93 -19.61
N GLU A 72 18.21 -74.84 -20.37
CA GLU A 72 18.09 -76.31 -20.24
C GLU A 72 17.07 -76.98 -19.28
N ASP A 73 16.00 -77.47 -19.92
CA ASP A 73 15.70 -78.90 -20.13
C ASP A 73 14.55 -79.58 -19.36
N SER A 74 13.81 -80.36 -20.15
CA SER A 74 12.97 -81.52 -19.81
C SER A 74 11.60 -81.37 -19.08
N THR A 75 10.57 -81.72 -19.88
CA THR A 75 9.49 -82.70 -19.59
C THR A 75 8.23 -82.33 -18.79
N THR A 76 7.09 -82.44 -19.51
CA THR A 76 5.78 -83.07 -19.15
C THR A 76 5.01 -82.51 -17.93
N GLU A 77 3.70 -82.37 -17.91
CA GLU A 77 2.60 -82.66 -18.83
C GLU A 77 1.36 -81.99 -18.22
N SER A 78 0.54 -81.41 -19.10
CA SER A 78 -0.92 -81.48 -19.05
C SER A 78 -1.72 -80.68 -18.00
N ASN A 79 -2.66 -79.95 -18.59
CA ASN A 79 -4.08 -79.89 -18.26
C ASN A 79 -4.63 -78.62 -17.57
N LYS A 80 -5.47 -77.96 -18.38
CA LYS A 80 -6.84 -77.49 -18.07
C LYS A 80 -6.89 -76.27 -17.16
N THR A 81 -7.66 -75.22 -17.43
CA THR A 81 -8.94 -75.02 -18.14
C THR A 81 -9.09 -73.49 -18.14
N GLY A 82 -9.52 -72.81 -19.20
CA GLY A 82 -10.86 -72.92 -19.77
C GLY A 82 -11.55 -71.57 -19.60
N ASP A 83 -11.54 -70.79 -20.67
CA ASP A 83 -12.34 -69.59 -20.92
C ASP A 83 -13.82 -69.80 -20.62
N ASN A 84 -14.53 -68.69 -20.37
CA ASN A 84 -15.77 -68.43 -21.10
C ASN A 84 -16.23 -66.97 -20.99
N MET A 85 -16.44 -66.36 -22.15
CA MET A 85 -17.40 -65.26 -22.30
C MET A 85 -18.30 -65.51 -23.51
N LYS A 86 -19.60 -65.54 -23.22
CA LYS A 86 -20.78 -65.08 -23.97
C LYS A 86 -20.89 -65.39 -25.47
N THR A 87 -22.04 -65.92 -25.88
CA THR A 87 -23.16 -65.12 -26.46
C THR A 87 -24.31 -66.05 -26.87
N GLY A 88 -25.54 -65.55 -26.73
CA GLY A 88 -26.75 -66.18 -27.24
C GLY A 88 -27.12 -65.72 -28.65
N LEU A 89 -28.18 -66.37 -29.17
CA LEU A 89 -29.12 -66.04 -30.26
C LEU A 89 -29.41 -67.34 -31.04
N THR A 90 -30.47 -68.08 -30.69
CA THR A 90 -31.82 -68.03 -31.31
C THR A 90 -31.82 -68.14 -32.83
N ASN A 91 -32.25 -69.30 -33.36
CA ASN A 91 -33.48 -69.39 -34.15
C ASN A 91 -33.84 -70.82 -34.56
N ASP A 92 -35.15 -71.02 -34.57
CA ASP A 92 -35.94 -72.23 -34.80
C ASP A 92 -35.68 -72.97 -36.13
N LYS A 93 -35.87 -74.31 -36.09
CA LYS A 93 -36.98 -74.96 -36.81
C LYS A 93 -37.13 -76.43 -36.41
N GLN A 94 -38.31 -76.74 -35.89
CA GLN A 94 -38.89 -78.07 -35.75
C GLN A 94 -38.99 -78.79 -37.11
N ILE A 95 -38.93 -80.12 -37.10
CA ILE A 95 -39.90 -81.03 -37.75
C ILE A 95 -39.81 -82.40 -37.05
N ASN A 96 -40.97 -82.88 -36.59
CA ASN A 96 -41.24 -84.21 -36.05
C ASN A 96 -41.11 -85.29 -37.13
N THR A 97 -40.78 -86.53 -36.74
CA THR A 97 -41.71 -87.69 -36.81
C THR A 97 -41.09 -88.95 -36.18
N THR A 98 -41.86 -89.50 -35.24
CA THR A 98 -41.83 -90.86 -34.69
C THR A 98 -42.20 -91.92 -35.73
N GLU A 99 -41.66 -93.14 -35.59
CA GLU A 99 -42.40 -94.42 -35.56
C GLU A 99 -41.43 -95.62 -35.42
N ASP A 100 -42.00 -96.79 -35.16
CA ASP A 100 -41.63 -97.74 -34.10
C ASP A 100 -41.12 -99.10 -34.63
N ILE A 101 -40.36 -99.80 -33.76
CA ILE A 101 -40.24 -101.27 -33.55
C ILE A 101 -39.87 -102.18 -34.75
N GLN A 102 -38.77 -102.95 -34.64
CA GLN A 102 -38.77 -104.43 -34.61
C GLN A 102 -37.34 -105.03 -34.53
N THR A 103 -37.29 -106.21 -33.89
CA THR A 103 -36.18 -106.99 -33.33
C THR A 103 -35.26 -107.73 -34.32
N PHE A 104 -33.99 -107.90 -33.90
CA PHE A 104 -32.87 -108.81 -34.31
C PHE A 104 -33.25 -110.21 -34.89
N PRO A 105 -32.34 -111.06 -35.45
CA PRO A 105 -30.85 -111.02 -35.57
C PRO A 105 -30.25 -111.55 -36.92
N GLY A 106 -28.91 -111.53 -37.07
CA GLY A 106 -28.19 -112.53 -37.89
C GLY A 106 -27.18 -111.98 -38.91
N ASP A 107 -25.92 -112.42 -38.77
CA ASP A 107 -24.77 -112.23 -39.65
C ASP A 107 -24.02 -110.90 -39.57
N VAL A 108 -22.98 -110.95 -38.75
CA VAL A 108 -21.99 -109.91 -38.55
C VAL A 108 -21.11 -109.82 -39.80
N ASN A 109 -21.33 -108.83 -40.66
CA ASN A 109 -20.27 -108.34 -41.53
C ASN A 109 -19.32 -107.47 -40.68
N VAL A 110 -18.57 -108.12 -39.78
CA VAL A 110 -17.58 -107.49 -38.88
C VAL A 110 -16.67 -106.57 -39.69
N THR A 111 -16.31 -107.02 -40.90
CA THR A 111 -15.49 -106.29 -41.86
C THR A 111 -16.09 -104.95 -42.27
N GLU A 112 -17.39 -104.87 -42.52
CA GLU A 112 -18.05 -103.64 -42.99
C GLU A 112 -18.24 -102.63 -41.86
N ILE A 113 -18.53 -103.10 -40.64
CA ILE A 113 -18.54 -102.25 -39.42
C ILE A 113 -17.12 -101.77 -39.09
N LEU A 114 -16.10 -102.62 -39.23
CA LEU A 114 -14.70 -102.21 -39.05
C LEU A 114 -14.24 -101.24 -40.14
N ILE A 115 -14.69 -101.39 -41.39
CA ILE A 115 -14.40 -100.45 -42.48
C ILE A 115 -15.11 -99.11 -42.25
N SER A 116 -16.38 -99.11 -41.82
CA SER A 116 -17.10 -97.87 -41.49
C SER A 116 -16.49 -97.17 -40.28
N ASN A 117 -16.09 -97.93 -39.25
CA ASN A 117 -15.41 -97.39 -38.08
C ASN A 117 -14.01 -96.88 -38.43
N LYS A 118 -13.25 -97.60 -39.26
CA LYS A 118 -11.95 -97.15 -39.78
C LYS A 118 -12.11 -95.87 -40.58
N ARG A 119 -13.09 -95.79 -41.48
CA ARG A 119 -13.37 -94.59 -42.28
C ARG A 119 -13.83 -93.41 -41.40
N ASN A 120 -14.65 -93.67 -40.38
CA ASN A 120 -15.09 -92.64 -39.43
C ASN A 120 -13.90 -92.13 -38.58
N LEU A 121 -13.02 -93.03 -38.13
CA LEU A 121 -11.77 -92.66 -37.45
C LEU A 121 -10.84 -91.88 -38.38
N GLU A 122 -10.69 -92.26 -39.65
CA GLU A 122 -9.92 -91.52 -40.64
C GLU A 122 -10.49 -90.11 -40.86
N LEU A 123 -11.82 -89.95 -40.90
CA LEU A 123 -12.47 -88.64 -40.98
C LEU A 123 -12.26 -87.81 -39.71
N GLN A 124 -12.33 -88.41 -38.53
CA GLN A 124 -12.05 -87.71 -37.26
C GLN A 124 -10.57 -87.29 -37.16
N VAL A 125 -9.64 -88.15 -37.60
CA VAL A 125 -8.22 -87.81 -37.69
C VAL A 125 -8.01 -86.67 -38.68
N TYR A 126 -8.68 -86.70 -39.83
CA TYR A 126 -8.62 -85.61 -40.81
C TYR A 126 -9.17 -84.28 -40.25
N GLU A 127 -10.31 -84.31 -39.54
CA GLU A 127 -10.87 -83.13 -38.89
C GLU A 127 -9.96 -82.59 -37.78
N LEU A 128 -9.35 -83.47 -36.97
CA LEU A 128 -8.39 -83.07 -35.94
C LEU A 128 -7.10 -82.50 -36.54
N GLN A 129 -6.59 -83.07 -37.63
CA GLN A 129 -5.45 -82.50 -38.36
C GLN A 129 -5.78 -81.13 -38.95
N LYS A 130 -6.98 -80.94 -39.49
CA LYS A 130 -7.43 -79.63 -39.98
C LYS A 130 -7.56 -78.60 -38.85
N LYS A 131 -8.09 -79.01 -37.69
CA LYS A 131 -8.15 -78.15 -36.50
C LYS A 131 -6.76 -77.81 -35.97
N LEU A 132 -5.84 -78.78 -35.93
CA LEU A 132 -4.44 -78.57 -35.54
C LEU A 132 -3.76 -77.55 -36.46
N SER A 133 -3.87 -77.75 -37.78
CA SER A 133 -3.31 -76.82 -38.77
C SER A 133 -3.91 -75.41 -38.67
N HIS A 134 -5.21 -75.29 -38.40
CA HIS A 134 -5.84 -74.00 -38.14
C HIS A 134 -5.35 -73.36 -36.84
N LEU A 135 -5.16 -74.15 -35.78
CA LEU A 135 -4.60 -73.67 -34.51
C LEU A 135 -3.15 -73.19 -34.67
N GLU A 136 -2.33 -73.93 -35.42
CA GLU A 136 -0.95 -73.57 -35.75
C GLU A 136 -0.88 -72.26 -36.56
N GLN A 137 -1.78 -72.09 -37.53
CA GLN A 137 -1.90 -70.86 -38.29
C GLN A 137 -2.29 -69.67 -37.40
N ASN A 138 -3.28 -69.85 -36.51
CA ASN A 138 -3.69 -68.81 -35.57
C ASN A 138 -2.55 -68.46 -34.60
N HIS A 139 -1.81 -69.46 -34.12
CA HIS A 139 -0.65 -69.25 -33.25
C HIS A 139 0.47 -68.48 -33.97
N ALA A 140 0.71 -68.75 -35.25
CA ALA A 140 1.67 -68.00 -36.06
C ALA A 140 1.28 -66.53 -36.24
N ILE A 141 -0.02 -66.25 -36.40
CA ILE A 141 -0.55 -64.87 -36.48
C ILE A 141 -0.34 -64.14 -35.15
N VAL A 142 -0.70 -64.77 -34.01
CA VAL A 142 -0.52 -64.18 -32.68
C VAL A 142 0.94 -63.89 -32.38
N ILE A 143 1.88 -64.78 -32.76
CA ILE A 143 3.32 -64.51 -32.63
C ILE A 143 3.74 -63.30 -33.45
N ASN A 144 3.23 -63.17 -34.68
CA ASN A 144 3.57 -62.04 -35.54
C ASN A 144 3.03 -60.72 -34.96
N ASP A 145 1.79 -60.72 -34.46
CA ASP A 145 1.19 -59.57 -33.80
C ASP A 145 1.95 -59.19 -32.53
N PHE A 146 2.40 -60.19 -31.75
CA PHE A 146 3.25 -59.97 -30.58
C PHE A 146 4.58 -59.30 -30.97
N LYS A 147 5.25 -59.75 -32.03
CA LYS A 147 6.49 -59.11 -32.53
C LYS A 147 6.26 -57.67 -32.97
N ILE A 148 5.13 -57.38 -33.63
CA ILE A 148 4.77 -56.02 -34.04
C ILE A 148 4.54 -55.14 -32.81
N CYS A 149 3.83 -55.65 -31.80
CA CYS A 149 3.63 -54.96 -30.53
C CYS A 149 4.95 -54.71 -29.78
N ASP A 150 5.85 -55.69 -29.75
CA ASP A 150 7.16 -55.56 -29.13
C ASP A 150 8.03 -54.51 -29.83
N HIS A 151 8.05 -54.49 -31.17
CA HIS A 151 8.73 -53.44 -31.92
C HIS A 151 8.15 -52.04 -31.65
N LYS A 152 6.82 -51.92 -31.52
CA LYS A 152 6.18 -50.64 -31.14
C LYS A 152 6.53 -50.22 -29.72
N LEU A 153 6.56 -51.17 -28.78
CA LEU A 153 6.90 -50.92 -27.38
C LEU A 153 8.35 -50.44 -27.25
N ASN A 154 9.27 -51.08 -27.97
CA ASN A 154 10.66 -50.63 -28.06
C ASN A 154 10.77 -49.24 -28.68
N GLY A 155 10.01 -48.94 -29.74
CA GLY A 155 9.95 -47.59 -30.33
C GLY A 155 9.50 -46.53 -29.32
N LEU A 156 8.41 -46.79 -28.59
CA LEU A 156 7.93 -45.92 -27.52
C LEU A 156 8.93 -45.77 -26.39
N GLN A 157 9.68 -46.82 -26.06
CA GLN A 157 10.73 -46.77 -25.03
C GLN A 157 11.89 -45.85 -25.47
N TYR A 158 12.28 -45.87 -26.74
CA TYR A 158 13.27 -44.94 -27.28
C TYR A 158 12.77 -43.49 -27.29
N GLU A 159 11.52 -43.26 -27.69
CA GLU A 159 10.91 -41.92 -27.65
C GLU A 159 10.82 -41.38 -26.22
N LEU A 160 10.43 -42.20 -25.25
CA LEU A 160 10.43 -41.82 -23.84
C LEU A 160 11.83 -41.46 -23.33
N LYS A 161 12.86 -42.20 -23.76
CA LYS A 161 14.25 -41.91 -23.40
C LYS A 161 14.73 -40.58 -24.01
N ASP A 162 14.42 -40.33 -25.28
CA ASP A 162 14.77 -39.08 -25.98
C ASP A 162 14.06 -37.85 -25.35
N ILE A 163 12.77 -38.00 -25.00
CA ILE A 163 12.02 -36.96 -24.29
C ILE A 163 12.64 -36.70 -22.91
N ASN A 164 13.03 -37.74 -22.17
CA ASN A 164 13.65 -37.59 -20.86
C ASN A 164 15.01 -36.88 -20.95
N GLU A 165 15.82 -37.18 -21.97
CA GLU A 165 17.09 -36.50 -22.22
C GLU A 165 16.88 -35.01 -22.56
N LYS A 166 15.90 -34.69 -23.41
CA LYS A 166 15.51 -33.31 -23.71
C LYS A 166 15.02 -32.56 -22.46
N TYR A 167 14.23 -33.22 -21.61
CA TYR A 167 13.78 -32.66 -20.34
C TYR A 167 14.95 -32.35 -19.41
N LEU A 168 15.93 -33.26 -19.31
CA LEU A 168 17.11 -33.09 -18.47
C LEU A 168 17.98 -31.91 -18.95
N ASN A 169 18.16 -31.78 -20.27
CA ASN A 169 18.88 -30.66 -20.87
C ASN A 169 18.15 -29.33 -20.65
N ALA A 170 16.84 -29.29 -20.83
CA ALA A 170 16.03 -28.10 -20.56
C ALA A 170 16.11 -27.70 -19.07
N MET A 171 16.09 -28.68 -18.17
CA MET A 171 16.25 -28.43 -16.73
C MET A 171 17.64 -27.88 -16.40
N GLN A 172 18.71 -28.36 -17.04
CA GLN A 172 20.06 -27.82 -16.88
C GLN A 172 20.18 -26.38 -17.42
N GLU A 173 19.54 -26.07 -18.56
CA GLU A 173 19.48 -24.70 -19.09
C GLU A 173 18.72 -23.73 -18.17
N ILE A 174 17.62 -24.18 -17.57
CA ILE A 174 16.86 -23.39 -16.59
C ILE A 174 17.74 -23.08 -15.38
N LEU A 175 18.45 -24.07 -14.84
CA LEU A 175 19.36 -23.85 -13.71
C LEU A 175 20.47 -22.84 -14.06
N LEU A 176 21.05 -22.92 -15.26
CA LEU A 176 22.04 -21.93 -15.71
C LEU A 176 21.42 -20.52 -15.81
N LYS A 177 20.20 -20.40 -16.36
CA LYS A 177 19.48 -19.11 -16.40
C LYS A 177 19.19 -18.58 -15.01
N ASP A 178 18.78 -19.42 -14.06
CA ASP A 178 18.54 -19.02 -12.67
C ASP A 178 19.81 -18.52 -11.98
N THR A 179 20.97 -19.17 -12.23
CA THR A 179 22.25 -18.67 -11.71
C THR A 179 22.62 -17.30 -12.31
N ASN A 180 22.39 -17.10 -13.60
CA ASN A 180 22.62 -15.80 -14.25
C ASN A 180 21.67 -14.72 -13.72
N ILE A 181 20.39 -15.05 -13.50
CA ILE A 181 19.41 -14.14 -12.90
C ILE A 181 19.84 -13.77 -11.48
N SER A 182 20.30 -14.73 -10.68
CA SER A 182 20.81 -14.45 -9.33
C SER A 182 22.03 -13.52 -9.36
N GLN A 183 22.95 -13.72 -10.31
CA GLN A 183 24.12 -12.84 -10.48
C GLN A 183 23.70 -11.43 -10.91
N LEU A 184 22.81 -11.29 -11.90
CA LEU A 184 22.28 -10.01 -12.32
C LEU A 184 21.54 -9.29 -11.20
N ASN A 185 20.76 -10.01 -10.39
CA ASN A 185 20.10 -9.44 -9.22
C ASN A 185 21.11 -8.92 -8.20
N SER A 186 22.20 -9.66 -7.93
CA SER A 186 23.26 -9.20 -7.02
C SER A 186 23.96 -7.92 -7.50
N ILE A 187 24.19 -7.80 -8.81
CA ILE A 187 24.77 -6.59 -9.43
C ILE A 187 23.76 -5.44 -9.38
N ASN A 188 22.47 -5.71 -9.62
CA ASN A 188 21.44 -4.69 -9.56
C ASN A 188 21.26 -4.16 -8.13
N THR A 189 21.34 -5.04 -7.11
CA THR A 189 21.33 -4.60 -5.70
C THR A 189 22.54 -3.75 -5.37
N SER A 190 23.76 -4.12 -5.81
CA SER A 190 24.95 -3.31 -5.54
C SER A 190 24.90 -1.96 -6.25
N LEU A 191 24.44 -1.92 -7.51
CA LEU A 191 24.24 -0.66 -8.24
C LEU A 191 23.14 0.21 -7.61
N SER A 192 22.08 -0.39 -7.07
CA SER A 192 21.04 0.33 -6.36
C SER A 192 21.58 0.94 -5.06
N GLU A 193 22.42 0.22 -4.32
CA GLU A 193 23.09 0.71 -3.12
C GLU A 193 24.07 1.85 -3.45
N GLU A 194 24.88 1.70 -4.51
CA GLU A 194 25.76 2.77 -5.00
C GLU A 194 24.98 4.03 -5.40
N ASN A 195 23.85 3.87 -6.09
CA ASN A 195 22.99 5.01 -6.45
C ASN A 195 22.39 5.70 -5.22
N SER A 196 21.98 4.93 -4.20
CA SER A 196 21.49 5.50 -2.93
C SER A 196 22.59 6.31 -2.24
N ASN A 197 23.81 5.76 -2.15
CA ASN A 197 24.95 6.44 -1.55
C ASN A 197 25.32 7.73 -2.31
N LEU A 198 25.28 7.71 -3.65
CA LEU A 198 25.53 8.89 -4.47
C LEU A 198 24.45 9.97 -4.28
N LEU A 199 23.18 9.59 -4.13
CA LEU A 199 22.10 10.52 -3.81
C LEU A 199 22.30 11.17 -2.44
N GLU A 200 22.66 10.39 -1.43
CA GLU A 200 22.98 10.91 -0.08
C GLU A 200 24.16 11.90 -0.12
N GLN A 201 25.23 11.58 -0.88
CA GLN A 201 26.36 12.49 -1.07
C GLN A 201 25.95 13.78 -1.80
N LEU A 202 25.07 13.71 -2.81
CA LEU A 202 24.55 14.88 -3.51
C LEU A 202 23.68 15.75 -2.59
N GLU A 203 22.86 15.15 -1.74
CA GLU A 203 22.05 15.89 -0.78
C GLU A 203 22.91 16.57 0.29
N PHE A 204 23.92 15.86 0.80
CA PHE A 204 24.90 16.42 1.72
C PHE A 204 25.68 17.61 1.11
N THR A 205 26.17 17.47 -0.12
CA THR A 205 26.86 18.59 -0.78
C THR A 205 25.92 19.77 -1.07
N ARG A 206 24.66 19.51 -1.40
CA ARG A 206 23.64 20.55 -1.60
C ARG A 206 23.33 21.32 -0.32
N THR A 207 23.20 20.63 0.82
CA THR A 207 22.97 21.30 2.11
C THR A 207 24.16 22.17 2.52
N ILE A 208 25.39 21.71 2.30
CA ILE A 208 26.60 22.54 2.50
C ILE A 208 26.60 23.77 1.59
N LEU A 209 26.27 23.59 0.31
CA LEU A 209 26.26 24.69 -0.66
C LEU A 209 25.21 25.73 -0.31
N ASN A 210 24.00 25.31 0.08
CA ASN A 210 22.96 26.21 0.58
C ASN A 210 23.41 26.98 1.84
N GLY A 211 24.12 26.31 2.76
CA GLY A 211 24.69 26.97 3.94
C GLY A 211 25.74 28.03 3.56
N LYS A 212 26.58 27.75 2.56
CA LYS A 212 27.56 28.72 2.05
C LYS A 212 26.94 29.86 1.25
N GLU A 213 25.84 29.61 0.54
CA GLU A 213 25.07 30.66 -0.14
C GLU A 213 24.46 31.62 0.89
N ALA A 214 23.86 31.10 1.97
CA ALA A 214 23.34 31.93 3.06
C ALA A 214 24.42 32.75 3.78
N GLU A 215 25.61 32.17 4.02
CA GLU A 215 26.77 32.93 4.54
C GLU A 215 27.20 34.04 3.58
N ASN A 216 27.19 33.79 2.28
CA ASN A 216 27.56 34.76 1.26
C ASN A 216 26.53 35.90 1.17
N ASP A 217 25.23 35.60 1.24
CA ASP A 217 24.16 36.60 1.29
C ASP A 217 24.28 37.50 2.54
N LEU A 218 24.64 36.91 3.68
CA LEU A 218 24.92 37.66 4.90
C LEU A 218 26.12 38.60 4.74
N LEU A 219 27.22 38.11 4.19
CA LEU A 219 28.42 38.91 3.92
C LEU A 219 28.13 40.03 2.90
N GLN A 220 27.34 39.75 1.87
CA GLN A 220 26.95 40.73 0.86
C GLN A 220 26.05 41.82 1.47
N SER A 221 25.15 41.44 2.38
CA SER A 221 24.34 42.39 3.16
C SER A 221 25.20 43.27 4.08
N GLN A 222 26.22 42.69 4.74
CA GLN A 222 27.18 43.44 5.56
C GLN A 222 28.00 44.42 4.71
N LEU A 223 28.49 43.99 3.54
CA LEU A 223 29.22 44.85 2.61
C LEU A 223 28.34 46.00 2.11
N HIS A 224 27.06 45.74 1.80
CA HIS A 224 26.12 46.78 1.40
C HIS A 224 25.89 47.81 2.51
N ASN A 225 25.79 47.36 3.78
CA ASN A 225 25.68 48.26 4.92
C ASN A 225 26.95 49.12 5.10
N LEU A 226 28.13 48.52 5.03
CA LEU A 226 29.41 49.23 5.09
C LEU A 226 29.55 50.25 3.95
N GLN A 227 29.12 49.90 2.73
CA GLN A 227 29.09 50.82 1.59
C GLN A 227 28.18 52.02 1.87
N ASN A 228 26.98 51.78 2.39
CA ASN A 228 26.05 52.86 2.74
C ASN A 228 26.64 53.78 3.84
N GLN A 229 27.32 53.22 4.84
CA GLN A 229 28.02 54.01 5.86
C GLN A 229 29.17 54.83 5.26
N TYR A 230 29.94 54.25 4.35
CA TYR A 230 31.01 54.94 3.64
C TYR A 230 30.47 56.12 2.83
N ASP A 231 29.38 55.92 2.08
CA ASP A 231 28.76 56.98 1.27
C ASP A 231 28.26 58.14 2.15
N VAL A 232 27.71 57.84 3.33
CA VAL A 232 27.29 58.85 4.33
C VAL A 232 28.50 59.63 4.87
N ILE A 233 29.58 58.94 5.26
CA ILE A 233 30.81 59.59 5.75
C ILE A 233 31.45 60.43 4.64
N HIS A 234 31.47 59.94 3.41
CA HIS A 234 31.99 60.68 2.26
C HIS A 234 31.17 61.96 2.00
N LEU A 235 29.84 61.89 2.09
CA LEU A 235 28.96 63.06 2.03
C LEU A 235 29.24 64.06 3.17
N GLN A 236 29.42 63.58 4.41
CA GLN A 236 29.77 64.43 5.54
C GLN A 236 31.14 65.10 5.33
N MET A 237 32.13 64.37 4.83
CA MET A 237 33.46 64.90 4.55
C MET A 237 33.44 65.94 3.41
N GLN A 238 32.64 65.72 2.38
CA GLN A 238 32.42 66.68 1.29
C GLN A 238 31.74 67.97 1.79
N GLN A 239 30.81 67.86 2.75
CA GLN A 239 30.18 69.01 3.41
C GLN A 239 31.17 69.80 4.27
N LEU A 240 32.05 69.12 5.02
CA LEU A 240 33.10 69.76 5.81
C LEU A 240 34.20 70.40 4.93
N THR A 241 34.52 69.80 3.79
CA THR A 241 35.57 70.30 2.88
C THR A 241 35.11 71.54 2.10
N ASN A 242 33.80 71.73 1.93
CA ASN A 242 33.24 72.90 1.22
C ASN A 242 32.88 74.08 2.15
N GLY A 243 33.06 73.95 3.47
CA GLY A 243 32.68 74.95 4.45
C GLY A 243 33.84 75.46 5.30
N SER A 244 34.71 76.32 4.75
CA SER A 244 35.27 77.51 5.43
C SER A 244 36.48 78.11 4.68
N PRO A 245 36.46 79.41 4.33
CA PRO A 245 37.64 80.19 4.05
C PRO A 245 38.05 81.10 5.24
N SER A 246 39.35 81.10 5.51
CA SER A 246 40.18 82.27 5.87
C SER A 246 40.55 82.57 7.36
N VAL A 247 41.88 82.64 7.55
CA VAL A 247 42.74 83.53 8.38
C VAL A 247 43.27 83.03 9.76
N PRO A 248 44.57 83.24 10.09
CA PRO A 248 45.33 82.59 11.18
C PRO A 248 45.80 83.59 12.29
N PRO A 249 46.86 83.36 13.11
CA PRO A 249 46.85 82.67 14.42
C PRO A 249 47.50 83.49 15.58
N LYS A 250 47.24 83.17 16.87
CA LYS A 250 48.14 83.53 18.00
C LYS A 250 48.17 82.49 19.14
N GLU A 251 49.33 81.84 19.26
CA GLU A 251 50.06 81.44 20.48
C GLU A 251 49.25 81.18 21.77
N LYS A 252 48.70 79.97 21.90
CA LYS A 252 48.36 79.29 23.18
C LYS A 252 48.67 77.77 23.15
N THR A 253 49.56 77.35 22.27
CA THR A 253 49.55 76.04 21.61
C THR A 253 50.25 74.89 22.34
N VAL A 254 50.30 74.82 23.68
CA VAL A 254 50.78 73.57 24.33
C VAL A 254 49.94 73.17 25.53
N GLU A 255 49.57 74.13 26.38
CA GLU A 255 48.77 73.84 27.57
C GLU A 255 47.26 73.87 27.27
N ASN A 256 46.80 74.77 26.39
CA ASN A 256 45.46 74.66 25.82
C ASN A 256 45.32 73.40 24.95
N GLU A 257 46.32 73.04 24.13
CA GLU A 257 46.25 71.82 23.31
C GLU A 257 46.16 70.55 24.16
N LYS A 258 46.89 70.49 25.29
CA LYS A 258 46.80 69.36 26.22
C LYS A 258 45.47 69.33 26.99
N ASN A 259 44.97 70.48 27.45
CA ASN A 259 43.68 70.56 28.13
C ASN A 259 42.51 70.30 27.17
N GLU A 260 42.63 70.73 25.92
CA GLU A 260 41.67 70.48 24.85
C GLU A 260 41.69 69.01 24.43
N ALA A 261 42.87 68.39 24.30
CA ALA A 261 43.00 66.96 24.06
C ALA A 261 42.48 66.11 25.23
N MET A 262 42.67 66.54 26.48
CA MET A 262 42.12 65.86 27.65
C MET A 262 40.60 66.01 27.74
N SER A 263 40.08 67.21 27.46
CA SER A 263 38.63 67.46 27.40
C SER A 263 37.97 66.69 26.26
N GLN A 264 38.64 66.57 25.11
CA GLN A 264 38.20 65.72 24.01
C GLN A 264 38.20 64.24 24.41
N LYS A 265 39.21 63.76 25.14
CA LYS A 265 39.20 62.37 25.67
C LYS A 265 38.10 62.13 26.68
N ILE A 266 37.83 63.09 27.57
CA ILE A 266 36.72 63.00 28.53
C ILE A 266 35.39 62.99 27.79
N CYS A 267 35.20 63.90 26.82
CA CYS A 267 34.01 63.94 25.97
C CYS A 267 33.80 62.62 25.20
N ASN A 268 34.88 62.05 24.63
CA ASN A 268 34.83 60.77 23.93
C ASN A 268 34.48 59.60 24.88
N LEU A 269 35.02 59.59 26.10
CA LEU A 269 34.69 58.57 27.11
C LEU A 269 33.26 58.72 27.62
N GLU A 270 32.77 59.95 27.83
CA GLU A 270 31.38 60.23 28.17
C GLU A 270 30.44 59.79 27.04
N GLN A 271 30.80 60.08 25.79
CA GLN A 271 30.05 59.62 24.63
C GLN A 271 30.06 58.08 24.54
N GLN A 272 31.18 57.42 24.82
CA GLN A 272 31.25 55.96 24.85
C GLN A 272 30.40 55.37 25.97
N ILE A 273 30.41 55.97 27.17
CA ILE A 273 29.57 55.53 28.29
C ILE A 273 28.08 55.67 27.95
N THR A 274 27.68 56.79 27.33
CA THR A 274 26.28 56.99 26.92
C THR A 274 25.85 56.02 25.82
N LEU A 275 26.73 55.67 24.89
CA LEU A 275 26.46 54.64 23.88
C LEU A 275 26.30 53.26 24.54
N MET A 276 27.23 52.86 25.42
CA MET A 276 27.13 51.59 26.16
C MET A 276 25.88 51.53 27.05
N GLN A 277 25.46 52.65 27.64
CA GLN A 277 24.20 52.74 28.38
C GLN A 277 23.00 52.54 27.47
N LYS A 278 22.96 53.18 26.30
CA LYS A 278 21.89 52.98 25.31
C LYS A 278 21.82 51.54 24.83
N GLU A 279 22.95 50.92 24.53
CA GLU A 279 23.01 49.50 24.10
C GLU A 279 22.50 48.57 25.21
N ARG A 280 22.90 48.80 26.46
CA ARG A 280 22.39 48.06 27.62
C ARG A 280 20.88 48.25 27.79
N ASP A 281 20.38 49.47 27.67
CA ASP A 281 18.96 49.76 27.84
C ASP A 281 18.12 49.16 26.70
N GLN A 282 18.64 49.17 25.45
CA GLN A 282 18.06 48.44 24.32
C GLN A 282 18.04 46.93 24.55
N MET A 283 19.14 46.36 25.04
CA MET A 283 19.23 44.94 25.35
C MET A 283 18.23 44.55 26.46
N ASN A 284 18.08 45.38 27.49
CA ASN A 284 17.09 45.18 28.55
C ASN A 284 15.66 45.19 28.00
N LEU A 285 15.32 46.15 27.12
CA LEU A 285 14.02 46.17 26.45
C LEU A 285 13.79 44.89 25.63
N HIS A 286 14.80 44.40 24.90
CA HIS A 286 14.70 43.15 24.18
C HIS A 286 14.47 41.95 25.11
N TYR A 287 15.15 41.88 26.27
CA TYR A 287 14.90 40.84 27.26
C TYR A 287 13.51 40.95 27.89
N GLU A 288 13.03 42.16 28.18
CA GLU A 288 11.67 42.38 28.70
C GLU A 288 10.62 41.93 27.68
N HIS A 289 10.79 42.28 26.40
CA HIS A 289 9.90 41.82 25.32
C HIS A 289 9.94 40.30 25.15
N TYR A 290 11.12 39.68 25.16
CA TYR A 290 11.25 38.23 25.06
C TYR A 290 10.58 37.50 26.22
N VAL A 291 10.76 37.99 27.45
CA VAL A 291 10.08 37.44 28.64
C VAL A 291 8.57 37.65 28.57
N ALA A 292 8.11 38.79 28.06
CA ALA A 292 6.68 39.04 27.85
C ALA A 292 6.07 38.08 26.82
N GLU A 293 6.75 37.86 25.70
CA GLU A 293 6.32 36.93 24.65
C GLU A 293 6.27 35.48 25.17
N LEU A 294 7.30 35.04 25.90
CA LEU A 294 7.34 33.71 26.50
C LEU A 294 6.20 33.52 27.52
N ASN A 295 5.90 34.56 28.30
CA ASN A 295 4.77 34.55 29.22
C ASN A 295 3.42 34.49 28.50
N ASP A 296 3.28 35.15 27.36
CA ASP A 296 2.05 35.10 26.57
C ASP A 296 1.87 33.75 25.88
N GLN A 297 2.94 33.15 25.36
CA GLN A 297 2.93 31.76 24.88
C GLN A 297 2.55 30.79 26.00
N LEU A 298 3.09 30.96 27.21
CA LEU A 298 2.72 30.16 28.37
C LEU A 298 1.22 30.32 28.73
N LYS A 299 0.69 31.55 28.72
CA LYS A 299 -0.75 31.80 28.94
C LYS A 299 -1.62 31.15 27.88
N LEU A 300 -1.22 31.20 26.61
CA LEU A 300 -1.95 30.55 25.51
C LEU A 300 -1.93 29.02 25.67
N ALA A 301 -0.78 28.44 26.03
CA ALA A 301 -0.67 27.02 26.31
C ALA A 301 -1.54 26.58 27.50
N ILE A 302 -1.58 27.38 28.58
CA ILE A 302 -2.46 27.13 29.73
C ILE A 302 -3.93 27.15 29.31
N LYS A 303 -4.38 28.18 28.56
CA LYS A 303 -5.76 28.25 28.06
C LYS A 303 -6.12 27.05 27.18
N ARG A 304 -5.23 26.65 26.27
CA ARG A 304 -5.45 25.47 25.42
C ARG A 304 -5.55 24.18 26.24
N ASN A 305 -4.74 24.06 27.29
CA ASN A 305 -4.80 22.91 28.20
C ASN A 305 -6.12 22.90 29.01
N GLU A 306 -6.59 24.06 29.47
CA GLU A 306 -7.91 24.21 30.10
C GLU A 306 -9.06 23.85 29.16
N GLU A 307 -9.00 24.24 27.89
CA GLU A 307 -9.98 23.89 26.86
C GLU A 307 -9.99 22.38 26.59
N LEU A 308 -8.82 21.76 26.39
CA LEU A 308 -8.70 20.31 26.23
C LEU A 308 -9.19 19.56 27.47
N ASN A 309 -8.90 20.06 28.67
CA ASN A 309 -9.39 19.43 29.90
C ASN A 309 -10.92 19.49 30.00
N LYS A 310 -11.55 20.61 29.59
CA LYS A 310 -13.01 20.71 29.49
C LYS A 310 -13.57 19.75 28.45
N GLU A 311 -12.91 19.59 27.30
CA GLU A 311 -13.32 18.64 26.27
C GLU A 311 -13.25 17.19 26.76
N VAL A 312 -12.14 16.81 27.42
CA VAL A 312 -11.98 15.49 28.05
C VAL A 312 -13.06 15.25 29.10
N GLN A 313 -13.36 16.24 29.94
CA GLN A 313 -14.44 16.13 30.92
C GLN A 313 -15.82 15.97 30.26
N ASN A 314 -16.09 16.70 29.17
CA ASN A 314 -17.34 16.56 28.41
C ASN A 314 -17.47 15.18 27.75
N LEU A 315 -16.38 14.66 27.18
CA LEU A 315 -16.34 13.32 26.59
C LEU A 315 -16.54 12.25 27.67
N SER A 316 -15.89 12.38 28.82
CA SER A 316 -16.09 11.48 29.96
C SER A 316 -17.53 11.52 30.48
N ASN A 317 -18.15 12.70 30.60
CA ASN A 317 -19.55 12.82 30.99
C ASN A 317 -20.50 12.16 29.97
N ARG A 318 -20.21 12.31 28.67
CA ARG A 318 -20.97 11.66 27.60
C ARG A 318 -20.82 10.14 27.67
N GLU A 319 -19.60 9.64 27.89
CA GLU A 319 -19.33 8.22 28.05
C GLU A 319 -20.08 7.65 29.26
N ASN A 320 -20.00 8.31 30.42
CA ASN A 320 -20.74 7.93 31.61
C ASN A 320 -22.26 7.90 31.36
N SER A 321 -22.80 8.88 30.63
CA SER A 321 -24.22 8.91 30.26
C SER A 321 -24.62 7.76 29.33
N LEU A 322 -23.75 7.38 28.40
CA LEU A 322 -23.97 6.23 27.52
C LEU A 322 -23.89 4.92 28.28
N ILE A 323 -22.94 4.79 29.22
CA ILE A 323 -22.82 3.64 30.11
C ILE A 323 -24.10 3.51 30.95
N GLU A 324 -24.60 4.61 31.53
CA GLU A 324 -25.85 4.62 32.29
C GLU A 324 -27.04 4.17 31.41
N GLN A 325 -27.16 4.71 30.19
CA GLN A 325 -28.20 4.29 29.24
C GLN A 325 -28.09 2.80 28.87
N ILE A 326 -26.89 2.28 28.65
CA ILE A 326 -26.65 0.86 28.38
C ILE A 326 -27.08 0.02 29.59
N SER A 327 -26.70 0.45 30.81
CA SER A 327 -27.09 -0.24 32.04
C SER A 327 -28.61 -0.28 32.23
N ASP A 328 -29.31 0.82 31.93
CA ASP A 328 -30.77 0.89 31.98
C ASP A 328 -31.44 0.01 30.91
N MET A 329 -30.85 -0.09 29.72
CA MET A 329 -31.33 -1.03 28.70
C MET A 329 -31.09 -2.47 29.12
N GLU A 330 -29.95 -2.78 29.71
CA GLU A 330 -29.61 -4.11 30.19
C GLU A 330 -30.57 -4.55 31.30
N ILE A 331 -30.83 -3.68 32.29
CA ILE A 331 -31.82 -3.93 33.34
C ILE A 331 -33.22 -4.16 32.73
N ARG A 332 -33.62 -3.36 31.73
CA ARG A 332 -34.91 -3.56 31.04
C ARG A 332 -34.99 -4.91 30.31
N ILE A 333 -33.92 -5.33 29.63
CA ILE A 333 -33.86 -6.63 28.95
C ILE A 333 -33.93 -7.77 29.98
N GLN A 334 -33.21 -7.65 31.09
CA GLN A 334 -33.23 -8.64 32.17
C GLN A 334 -34.65 -8.76 32.77
N ASN A 335 -35.30 -7.63 33.05
CA ASN A 335 -36.68 -7.62 33.56
C ASN A 335 -37.66 -8.21 32.55
N TYR A 336 -37.56 -7.88 31.27
CA TYR A 336 -38.39 -8.48 30.23
C TYR A 336 -38.21 -10.00 30.13
N ASN A 337 -36.99 -10.51 30.29
CA ASN A 337 -36.73 -11.94 30.33
C ASN A 337 -37.32 -12.61 31.58
N ILE A 338 -37.30 -11.95 32.74
CA ILE A 338 -37.94 -12.42 33.96
C ILE A 338 -39.47 -12.45 33.78
N ASP A 339 -40.06 -11.40 33.21
CA ASP A 339 -41.51 -11.30 32.97
C ASP A 339 -41.99 -12.32 31.94
N LYS A 340 -41.21 -12.57 30.88
CA LYS A 340 -41.48 -13.65 29.91
C LYS A 340 -41.49 -15.02 30.60
N LYS A 341 -40.55 -15.25 31.53
CA LYS A 341 -40.49 -16.48 32.33
C LYS A 341 -41.66 -16.59 33.32
N HIS A 342 -42.17 -15.46 33.82
CA HIS A 342 -43.34 -15.41 34.70
C HIS A 342 -44.66 -15.64 33.95
N LEU A 343 -44.79 -15.12 32.73
CA LEU A 343 -45.96 -15.34 31.85
C LEU A 343 -46.11 -16.81 31.42
N GLU A 344 -45.01 -17.53 31.21
CA GLU A 344 -45.01 -18.99 31.00
C GLU A 344 -45.39 -19.79 32.26
N MET A 345 -45.35 -19.17 33.44
CA MET A 345 -45.64 -19.82 34.73
C MET A 345 -47.14 -19.80 35.09
N ASP A 346 -47.88 -18.75 34.72
CA ASP A 346 -49.31 -18.60 35.06
C ASP A 346 -50.26 -19.51 34.24
N GLN A 347 -49.90 -19.87 33.00
CA GLN A 347 -50.62 -20.89 32.22
C GLN A 347 -50.40 -22.32 32.75
N ASN A 348 -49.38 -22.53 33.58
CA ASN A 348 -49.02 -23.84 34.11
C ASN A 348 -49.63 -24.13 35.49
N ALA A 349 -50.23 -23.19 36.20
CA ALA A 349 -50.75 -23.41 37.57
C ALA A 349 -51.85 -24.50 37.67
N SER A 350 -52.66 -24.70 36.62
CA SER A 350 -53.65 -25.79 36.55
C SER A 350 -53.03 -27.14 36.15
N ASN A 351 -51.97 -27.13 35.35
CA ASN A 351 -51.26 -28.34 34.92
C ASN A 351 -50.24 -28.81 35.97
N ILE A 352 -49.74 -27.92 36.83
CA ILE A 352 -48.75 -28.21 37.87
C ILE A 352 -49.28 -29.16 38.94
N LYS A 353 -50.59 -29.14 39.28
CA LYS A 353 -51.15 -30.10 40.24
C LYS A 353 -51.20 -31.53 39.67
N VAL A 354 -51.65 -31.67 38.43
CA VAL A 354 -51.68 -32.97 37.73
C VAL A 354 -50.26 -33.47 37.45
N LEU A 355 -49.35 -32.57 37.08
CA LEU A 355 -47.94 -32.87 36.91
C LEU A 355 -47.22 -33.15 38.23
N GLN A 356 -47.64 -32.62 39.37
CA GLN A 356 -47.06 -32.96 40.67
C GLN A 356 -47.41 -34.38 41.11
N ASP A 357 -48.65 -34.82 40.87
CA ASP A 357 -49.04 -36.21 41.17
C ASP A 357 -48.39 -37.18 40.18
N ASN A 358 -48.31 -36.82 38.90
CA ASN A 358 -47.56 -37.60 37.91
C ASN A 358 -46.06 -37.58 38.16
N LEU A 359 -45.47 -36.48 38.63
CA LEU A 359 -44.05 -36.41 38.99
C LEU A 359 -43.75 -37.30 40.19
N LYS A 360 -44.62 -37.36 41.19
CA LYS A 360 -44.45 -38.30 42.31
C LYS A 360 -44.51 -39.75 41.84
N HIS A 361 -45.48 -40.08 40.99
CA HIS A 361 -45.62 -41.43 40.45
C HIS A 361 -44.43 -41.82 39.56
N VAL A 362 -44.03 -40.93 38.64
CA VAL A 362 -42.84 -41.12 37.80
C VAL A 362 -41.57 -41.16 38.63
N GLN A 363 -41.50 -40.49 39.77
CA GLN A 363 -40.33 -40.53 40.65
C GLN A 363 -40.25 -41.84 41.46
N GLU A 364 -41.39 -42.44 41.81
CA GLU A 364 -41.43 -43.80 42.36
C GLU A 364 -41.04 -44.84 41.31
N GLU A 365 -41.56 -44.73 40.08
CA GLU A 365 -41.17 -45.58 38.95
C GLU A 365 -39.69 -45.38 38.57
N LEU A 366 -39.17 -44.15 38.64
CA LEU A 366 -37.76 -43.84 38.38
C LEU A 366 -36.88 -44.46 39.47
N ASN A 367 -37.30 -44.47 40.73
CA ASN A 367 -36.55 -45.09 41.81
C ASN A 367 -36.54 -46.63 41.67
N GLU A 368 -37.66 -47.24 41.29
CA GLU A 368 -37.71 -48.67 40.95
C GLU A 368 -36.85 -49.00 39.72
N LEU A 369 -36.94 -48.19 38.67
CA LEU A 369 -36.13 -48.35 37.46
C LEU A 369 -34.65 -48.10 37.73
N GLN A 370 -34.31 -47.17 38.62
CA GLN A 370 -32.94 -46.91 39.05
C GLN A 370 -32.40 -48.08 39.88
N HIS A 371 -33.24 -48.71 40.71
CA HIS A 371 -32.87 -49.93 41.42
C HIS A 371 -32.67 -51.11 40.46
N GLN A 372 -33.58 -51.31 39.50
CA GLN A 372 -33.43 -52.31 38.45
C GLN A 372 -32.20 -52.03 37.57
N HIS A 373 -31.93 -50.77 37.24
CA HIS A 373 -30.77 -50.37 36.47
C HIS A 373 -29.48 -50.51 37.28
N GLN A 374 -29.51 -50.36 38.60
CA GLN A 374 -28.38 -50.63 39.48
C GLN A 374 -28.11 -52.14 39.60
N GLN A 375 -29.15 -52.96 39.70
CA GLN A 375 -29.04 -54.42 39.63
C GLN A 375 -28.53 -54.87 38.24
N LEU A 376 -29.04 -54.27 37.17
CA LEU A 376 -28.58 -54.54 35.81
C LEU A 376 -27.15 -54.06 35.60
N LYS A 377 -26.74 -52.95 36.19
CA LYS A 377 -25.34 -52.48 36.20
C LYS A 377 -24.43 -53.43 36.96
N MET A 378 -24.88 -54.02 38.06
CA MET A 378 -24.12 -55.04 38.79
C MET A 378 -23.98 -56.31 37.95
N LEU A 379 -25.06 -56.80 37.34
CA LEU A 379 -25.04 -57.95 36.43
C LEU A 379 -24.23 -57.65 35.15
N TYR A 380 -24.31 -56.43 34.64
CA TYR A 380 -23.52 -55.98 33.51
C TYR A 380 -22.05 -55.91 33.87
N ALA A 381 -21.68 -55.39 35.05
CA ALA A 381 -20.31 -55.40 35.54
C ALA A 381 -19.77 -56.83 35.72
N GLU A 382 -20.60 -57.76 36.20
CA GLU A 382 -20.23 -59.18 36.29
C GLU A 382 -20.09 -59.82 34.90
N SER A 383 -20.95 -59.44 33.94
CA SER A 383 -20.82 -59.84 32.55
C SER A 383 -19.62 -59.20 31.88
N GLU A 384 -19.24 -57.98 32.28
CA GLU A 384 -18.10 -57.22 31.77
C GLU A 384 -16.80 -57.80 32.33
N THR A 385 -16.77 -58.28 33.58
CA THR A 385 -15.64 -59.06 34.10
C THR A 385 -15.51 -60.39 33.36
N LYS A 386 -16.61 -61.10 33.09
CA LYS A 386 -16.60 -62.31 32.25
C LYS A 386 -16.18 -62.04 30.80
N VAL A 387 -16.61 -60.92 30.22
CA VAL A 387 -16.21 -60.48 28.87
C VAL A 387 -14.77 -60.02 28.88
N LYS A 388 -14.27 -59.39 29.95
CA LYS A 388 -12.86 -59.02 30.10
C LYS A 388 -11.99 -60.26 30.19
N GLU A 389 -12.36 -61.26 30.99
CA GLU A 389 -11.69 -62.57 31.04
C GLU A 389 -11.71 -63.28 29.68
N LEU A 390 -12.86 -63.30 28.98
CA LEU A 390 -12.97 -63.84 27.62
C LEU A 390 -12.21 -63.00 26.58
N SER A 391 -12.11 -61.69 26.77
CA SER A 391 -11.37 -60.79 25.89
C SER A 391 -9.88 -60.85 26.14
N GLU A 392 -9.42 -61.09 27.38
CA GLU A 392 -8.03 -61.35 27.69
C GLU A 392 -7.58 -62.67 27.04
N LEU A 393 -8.44 -63.70 27.09
CA LEU A 393 -8.29 -64.93 26.32
C LEU A 393 -8.30 -64.71 24.79
N LYS A 394 -9.08 -63.74 24.28
CA LYS A 394 -9.19 -63.43 22.85
C LYS A 394 -8.14 -62.42 22.33
N THR A 395 -7.58 -61.57 23.20
CA THR A 395 -6.45 -60.67 22.91
C THR A 395 -5.12 -61.42 22.88
N ALA A 396 -5.08 -62.64 23.42
CA ALA A 396 -4.01 -63.59 23.11
C ALA A 396 -4.10 -64.12 21.67
N GLU A 397 -5.28 -64.05 21.02
CA GLU A 397 -5.53 -64.59 19.67
C GLU A 397 -5.64 -63.53 18.55
N CYS A 398 -6.00 -62.27 18.81
CA CYS A 398 -6.23 -61.25 17.76
C CYS A 398 -5.62 -59.87 18.07
N ASN A 399 -4.31 -59.69 17.84
CA ASN A 399 -3.62 -58.39 17.97
C ASN A 399 -3.36 -57.65 16.63
N HIS A 400 -3.86 -58.14 15.49
CA HIS A 400 -3.52 -57.55 14.18
C HIS A 400 -4.58 -56.63 13.55
N ASP A 401 -5.88 -56.78 13.82
CA ASP A 401 -6.92 -56.09 13.03
C ASP A 401 -7.47 -54.78 13.63
N ASN A 402 -7.35 -54.56 14.95
CA ASN A 402 -7.92 -53.38 15.61
C ASN A 402 -7.10 -52.09 15.44
N ILE A 403 -5.83 -52.19 15.07
CA ILE A 403 -4.93 -51.04 14.89
C ILE A 403 -5.28 -50.27 13.59
N SER A 404 -5.74 -50.99 12.55
CA SER A 404 -6.01 -50.38 11.22
C SER A 404 -7.29 -49.55 11.17
N ILE A 405 -8.36 -49.97 11.86
CA ILE A 405 -9.66 -49.26 11.83
C ILE A 405 -9.59 -47.93 12.61
N SER A 406 -8.92 -47.94 13.77
CA SER A 406 -8.73 -46.74 14.59
C SER A 406 -7.90 -45.68 13.85
N LYS A 407 -6.81 -46.10 13.18
CA LYS A 407 -5.96 -45.21 12.39
C LYS A 407 -6.71 -44.58 11.20
N LEU A 408 -7.49 -45.36 10.47
CA LEU A 408 -8.31 -44.86 9.36
C LEU A 408 -9.35 -43.83 9.82
N SER A 409 -9.98 -44.05 10.98
CA SER A 409 -10.96 -43.09 11.54
C SER A 409 -10.31 -41.77 11.98
N ALA A 410 -9.07 -41.81 12.48
CA ALA A 410 -8.30 -40.63 12.83
C ALA A 410 -7.91 -39.83 11.57
N ASP A 411 -7.43 -40.51 10.53
CA ASP A 411 -7.06 -39.87 9.25
C ASP A 411 -8.28 -39.19 8.60
N MET A 412 -9.45 -39.84 8.61
CA MET A 412 -10.68 -39.28 8.04
C MET A 412 -11.19 -38.04 8.81
N THR A 413 -11.04 -37.99 10.13
CA THR A 413 -11.40 -36.80 10.93
C THR A 413 -10.41 -35.67 10.73
N SER A 414 -9.12 -35.98 10.59
CA SER A 414 -8.08 -35.01 10.24
C SER A 414 -8.33 -34.38 8.87
N ASP A 415 -8.61 -35.19 7.86
CA ASP A 415 -8.90 -34.72 6.49
C ASP A 415 -10.16 -33.85 6.43
N LYS A 416 -11.19 -34.19 7.22
CA LYS A 416 -12.39 -33.36 7.37
C LYS A 416 -12.07 -31.97 7.93
N VAL A 417 -11.20 -31.89 8.95
CA VAL A 417 -10.76 -30.60 9.53
C VAL A 417 -9.88 -29.83 8.55
N ALA A 418 -8.99 -30.51 7.82
CA ALA A 418 -8.16 -29.89 6.78
C ALA A 418 -9.02 -29.31 5.64
N ALA A 419 -10.02 -30.05 5.16
CA ALA A 419 -10.96 -29.60 4.16
C ALA A 419 -11.80 -28.42 4.67
N GLN A 420 -12.30 -28.48 5.91
CA GLN A 420 -13.05 -27.37 6.52
C GLN A 420 -12.20 -26.10 6.58
N ARG A 421 -10.95 -26.19 7.05
CA ARG A 421 -10.01 -25.05 7.08
C ARG A 421 -9.73 -24.50 5.68
N ALA A 422 -9.52 -25.36 4.69
CA ALA A 422 -9.30 -24.93 3.30
C ALA A 422 -10.54 -24.22 2.72
N THR A 423 -11.76 -24.72 3.00
CA THR A 423 -13.00 -24.05 2.55
C THR A 423 -13.22 -22.70 3.22
N GLU A 424 -12.85 -22.56 4.50
CA GLU A 424 -12.96 -21.32 5.24
C GLU A 424 -11.93 -20.28 4.76
N GLN A 425 -10.70 -20.71 4.46
CA GLN A 425 -9.69 -19.87 3.82
C GLN A 425 -10.14 -19.41 2.43
N ASN A 426 -10.70 -20.31 1.60
CA ASN A 426 -11.24 -19.93 0.30
C ASN A 426 -12.42 -18.97 0.40
N LYS A 427 -13.27 -19.12 1.42
CA LYS A 427 -14.36 -18.18 1.70
C LYS A 427 -13.81 -16.80 2.06
N LYS A 428 -12.77 -16.74 2.90
CA LYS A 428 -12.10 -15.49 3.27
C LYS A 428 -11.43 -14.83 2.06
N LEU A 429 -10.68 -15.60 1.26
CA LEU A 429 -10.05 -15.09 0.03
C LEU A 429 -11.09 -14.54 -0.94
N LYS A 430 -12.25 -15.19 -1.09
CA LYS A 430 -13.36 -14.66 -1.90
C LYS A 430 -13.92 -13.35 -1.35
N GLN A 431 -14.07 -13.23 -0.03
CA GLN A 431 -14.51 -11.98 0.60
C GLN A 431 -13.48 -10.87 0.43
N ASP A 432 -12.18 -11.18 0.57
CA ASP A 432 -11.09 -10.23 0.38
C ASP A 432 -11.02 -9.77 -1.10
N MET A 433 -11.17 -10.70 -2.06
CA MET A 433 -11.26 -10.37 -3.49
C MET A 433 -12.48 -9.49 -3.80
N GLN A 434 -13.65 -9.81 -3.26
CA GLN A 434 -14.85 -9.00 -3.43
C GLN A 434 -14.66 -7.59 -2.82
N GLY A 435 -14.02 -7.48 -1.65
CA GLY A 435 -13.69 -6.19 -1.04
C GLY A 435 -12.72 -5.36 -1.88
N LEU A 436 -11.74 -5.99 -2.53
CA LEU A 436 -10.84 -5.32 -3.47
C LEU A 436 -11.56 -4.89 -4.75
N GLU A 437 -12.46 -5.71 -5.29
CA GLU A 437 -13.30 -5.36 -6.43
C GLU A 437 -14.20 -4.16 -6.12
N ASP A 438 -14.86 -4.16 -4.95
CA ASP A 438 -15.69 -3.05 -4.50
C ASP A 438 -14.87 -1.76 -4.30
N ALA A 439 -13.68 -1.87 -3.70
CA ALA A 439 -12.76 -0.75 -3.54
C ALA A 439 -12.26 -0.22 -4.89
N PHE A 440 -11.99 -1.11 -5.85
CA PHE A 440 -11.60 -0.74 -7.21
C PHE A 440 -12.71 -0.01 -7.94
N VAL A 441 -13.95 -0.52 -7.89
CA VAL A 441 -15.12 0.13 -8.48
C VAL A 441 -15.35 1.50 -7.85
N LYS A 442 -15.25 1.61 -6.51
CA LYS A 442 -15.38 2.89 -5.80
C LYS A 442 -14.28 3.87 -6.22
N MET A 443 -13.01 3.47 -6.22
CA MET A 443 -11.91 4.34 -6.64
C MET A 443 -12.03 4.76 -8.11
N SER A 444 -12.49 3.86 -8.98
CA SER A 444 -12.71 4.16 -10.40
C SER A 444 -13.86 5.15 -10.58
N LYS A 445 -14.94 5.03 -9.80
CA LYS A 445 -16.04 5.98 -9.75
C LYS A 445 -15.59 7.35 -9.22
N ASP A 446 -14.86 7.38 -8.11
CA ASP A 446 -14.33 8.62 -7.52
C ASP A 446 -13.35 9.31 -8.47
N LYS A 447 -12.51 8.53 -9.17
CA LYS A 447 -11.62 9.03 -10.23
C LYS A 447 -12.41 9.66 -11.36
N LEU A 448 -13.49 9.03 -11.81
CA LEU A 448 -14.37 9.59 -12.85
C LEU A 448 -14.99 10.91 -12.40
N GLU A 449 -15.57 10.96 -11.20
CA GLU A 449 -16.19 12.18 -10.65
C GLU A 449 -15.17 13.31 -10.49
N LEU A 450 -13.96 13.01 -9.99
CA LEU A 450 -12.87 13.99 -9.90
C LEU A 450 -12.43 14.47 -11.29
N THR A 451 -12.36 13.59 -12.28
CA THR A 451 -12.04 14.00 -13.65
C THR A 451 -13.12 14.88 -14.25
N GLU A 452 -14.41 14.60 -13.99
CA GLU A 452 -15.53 15.40 -14.48
C GLU A 452 -15.52 16.79 -13.84
N LYS A 453 -15.36 16.87 -12.51
CA LYS A 453 -15.18 18.14 -11.78
C LYS A 453 -14.00 18.93 -12.31
N LEU A 454 -12.85 18.29 -12.54
CA LEU A 454 -11.68 18.94 -13.12
C LEU A 454 -11.93 19.47 -14.53
N THR A 455 -12.69 18.76 -15.37
CA THR A 455 -13.05 19.24 -16.71
C THR A 455 -14.04 20.41 -16.66
N ALA A 456 -14.98 20.39 -15.70
CA ALA A 456 -15.93 21.48 -15.47
C ALA A 456 -15.20 22.75 -14.99
N GLU A 457 -14.29 22.62 -14.02
CA GLU A 457 -13.44 23.73 -13.55
C GLU A 457 -12.53 24.29 -14.65
N LYS A 458 -11.99 23.42 -15.52
CA LYS A 458 -11.21 23.87 -16.69
C LYS A 458 -12.08 24.62 -17.70
N TYR A 459 -13.33 24.22 -17.88
CA TYR A 459 -14.28 24.93 -18.74
C TYR A 459 -14.63 26.30 -18.15
N LEU A 460 -14.95 26.36 -16.85
CA LEU A 460 -15.23 27.60 -16.14
C LEU A 460 -14.04 28.56 -16.18
N ASN A 461 -12.82 28.07 -15.97
CA ASN A 461 -11.60 28.88 -16.09
C ASN A 461 -11.42 29.47 -17.49
N ARG A 462 -11.72 28.70 -18.55
CA ARG A 462 -11.68 29.22 -19.92
C ARG A 462 -12.72 30.33 -20.13
N GLU A 463 -13.94 30.11 -19.62
CA GLU A 463 -15.01 31.12 -19.70
C GLU A 463 -14.64 32.41 -18.95
N LEU A 464 -14.10 32.29 -17.73
CA LEU A 464 -13.61 33.43 -16.94
C LEU A 464 -12.45 34.15 -17.66
N THR A 465 -11.53 33.41 -18.28
CA THR A 465 -10.43 33.98 -19.06
C THR A 465 -10.96 34.78 -20.25
N ILE A 466 -11.98 34.29 -20.94
CA ILE A 466 -12.64 35.01 -22.05
C ILE A 466 -13.33 36.28 -21.52
N LYS A 467 -14.08 36.18 -20.41
CA LYS A 467 -14.73 37.35 -19.80
C LYS A 467 -13.72 38.40 -19.33
N LEU A 468 -12.59 38.00 -18.77
CA LEU A 468 -11.50 38.90 -18.41
C LEU A 468 -10.94 39.61 -19.65
N ALA A 469 -10.68 38.87 -20.73
CA ALA A 469 -10.21 39.45 -21.98
C ALA A 469 -11.23 40.46 -22.58
N GLU A 470 -12.54 40.16 -22.53
CA GLU A 470 -13.59 41.08 -22.97
C GLU A 470 -13.65 42.35 -22.13
N VAL A 471 -13.48 42.25 -20.81
CA VAL A 471 -13.45 43.42 -19.91
C VAL A 471 -12.20 44.25 -20.16
N GLU A 472 -11.03 43.62 -20.33
CA GLU A 472 -9.80 44.32 -20.70
C GLU A 472 -9.92 45.06 -22.03
N GLU A 473 -10.59 44.49 -23.03
CA GLU A 473 -10.87 45.14 -24.31
C GLU A 473 -11.79 46.36 -24.12
N LYS A 474 -12.87 46.23 -23.34
CA LYS A 474 -13.76 47.36 -23.01
C LYS A 474 -13.03 48.48 -22.27
N VAL A 475 -12.11 48.16 -21.36
CA VAL A 475 -11.29 49.15 -20.66
C VAL A 475 -10.35 49.86 -21.63
N LYS A 476 -9.67 49.12 -22.52
CA LYS A 476 -8.82 49.70 -23.57
C LYS A 476 -9.63 50.64 -24.49
N ASP A 477 -10.82 50.23 -24.90
CA ASP A 477 -11.73 51.04 -25.71
C ASP A 477 -12.17 52.33 -25.00
N MET A 478 -12.54 52.24 -23.72
CA MET A 478 -12.87 53.42 -22.92
C MET A 478 -11.66 54.34 -22.77
N GLN A 479 -10.46 53.79 -22.57
CA GLN A 479 -9.24 54.58 -22.44
C GLN A 479 -8.85 55.26 -23.75
N ILE A 480 -9.07 54.62 -24.91
CA ILE A 480 -8.92 55.25 -26.23
C ILE A 480 -9.93 56.40 -26.38
N LYS A 481 -11.21 56.18 -26.04
CA LYS A 481 -12.24 57.23 -26.08
C LYS A 481 -11.91 58.40 -25.16
N LEU A 482 -11.35 58.13 -23.98
CA LEU A 482 -10.97 59.14 -23.00
C LEU A 482 -9.77 59.96 -23.52
N LYS A 483 -8.73 59.31 -24.06
CA LYS A 483 -7.62 59.99 -24.73
C LYS A 483 -8.09 60.87 -25.89
N ALA A 484 -9.02 60.39 -26.71
CA ALA A 484 -9.59 61.19 -27.80
C ALA A 484 -10.36 62.41 -27.27
N LYS A 485 -11.07 62.29 -26.13
CA LYS A 485 -11.73 63.42 -25.47
C LYS A 485 -10.73 64.41 -24.87
N ASP A 486 -9.63 63.92 -24.29
CA ASP A 486 -8.55 64.76 -23.76
C ASP A 486 -7.86 65.53 -24.90
N GLU A 487 -7.62 64.91 -26.05
CA GLU A 487 -7.09 65.59 -27.23
C GLU A 487 -8.03 66.69 -27.73
N GLU A 488 -9.33 66.44 -27.80
CA GLU A 488 -10.34 67.46 -28.14
C GLU A 488 -10.40 68.59 -27.10
N MET A 489 -10.28 68.27 -25.82
CA MET A 489 -10.21 69.26 -24.75
C MET A 489 -8.96 70.13 -24.88
N ILE A 490 -7.80 69.55 -25.17
CA ILE A 490 -6.55 70.27 -25.40
C ILE A 490 -6.69 71.18 -26.64
N ARG A 491 -7.28 70.68 -27.74
CA ARG A 491 -7.57 71.49 -28.94
C ARG A 491 -8.46 72.69 -28.61
N LEU A 492 -9.55 72.47 -27.87
CA LEU A 492 -10.46 73.53 -27.45
C LEU A 492 -9.77 74.54 -26.51
N GLN A 493 -8.95 74.08 -25.57
CA GLN A 493 -8.16 74.96 -24.69
C GLN A 493 -7.14 75.80 -25.47
N SER A 494 -6.46 75.22 -26.47
CA SER A 494 -5.56 75.95 -27.36
C SER A 494 -6.32 77.04 -28.12
N ASN A 495 -7.44 76.69 -28.76
CA ASN A 495 -8.30 77.64 -29.46
C ASN A 495 -8.80 78.76 -28.52
N TYR A 496 -9.17 78.43 -27.29
CA TYR A 496 -9.61 79.42 -26.30
C TYR A 496 -8.48 80.37 -25.90
N ARG A 497 -7.25 79.86 -25.75
CA ARG A 497 -6.05 80.66 -25.47
C ARG A 497 -5.70 81.57 -26.65
N ASP A 498 -5.86 81.09 -27.87
CA ASP A 498 -5.61 81.90 -29.08
C ASP A 498 -6.65 83.01 -29.26
N VAL A 499 -7.93 82.74 -28.99
CA VAL A 499 -9.00 83.76 -28.96
C VAL A 499 -8.77 84.79 -27.84
N LEU A 500 -8.30 84.36 -26.67
CA LEU A 500 -7.93 85.28 -25.58
C LEU A 500 -6.81 86.24 -25.99
N LYS A 501 -5.75 85.73 -26.63
CA LYS A 501 -4.68 86.57 -27.18
C LYS A 501 -5.21 87.59 -28.20
N GLN A 502 -6.06 87.16 -29.13
CA GLN A 502 -6.71 88.06 -30.09
C GLN A 502 -7.57 89.13 -29.38
N SER A 503 -8.27 88.77 -28.31
CA SER A 503 -9.04 89.73 -27.51
C SER A 503 -8.17 90.71 -26.72
N GLU A 504 -6.98 90.29 -26.25
CA GLU A 504 -6.01 91.17 -25.60
C GLU A 504 -5.38 92.13 -26.61
N GLU A 505 -4.98 91.64 -27.78
CA GLU A 505 -4.46 92.47 -28.88
C GLU A 505 -5.48 93.54 -29.30
N LEU A 506 -6.77 93.19 -29.39
CA LEU A 506 -7.85 94.14 -29.66
C LEU A 506 -8.05 95.15 -28.52
N LYS A 507 -7.91 94.74 -27.25
CA LYS A 507 -7.96 95.66 -26.10
C LYS A 507 -6.77 96.63 -26.09
N ASP A 508 -5.58 96.17 -26.44
CA ASP A 508 -4.39 97.01 -26.51
C ASP A 508 -4.47 98.00 -27.68
N LEU A 509 -5.05 97.60 -28.82
CA LEU A 509 -5.41 98.52 -29.90
C LEU A 509 -6.43 99.58 -29.45
N VAL A 510 -7.47 99.19 -28.70
CA VAL A 510 -8.48 100.11 -28.14
C VAL A 510 -7.90 101.02 -27.04
N ASN A 511 -6.98 100.53 -26.21
CA ASN A 511 -6.29 101.33 -25.19
C ASN A 511 -5.32 102.33 -25.82
N ASN A 512 -4.62 101.94 -26.89
CA ASN A 512 -3.81 102.86 -27.69
C ASN A 512 -4.66 103.93 -28.40
N THR A 513 -5.93 103.66 -28.69
CA THR A 513 -6.87 104.69 -29.17
C THR A 513 -7.41 105.59 -28.05
N LYS A 514 -7.44 105.11 -26.80
CA LYS A 514 -7.89 105.90 -25.63
C LYS A 514 -6.78 106.75 -25.00
N SER A 515 -5.51 106.40 -25.19
CA SER A 515 -4.35 107.16 -24.65
C SER A 515 -4.09 108.51 -25.34
N THR A 516 -4.93 108.96 -26.27
CA THR A 516 -4.88 110.32 -26.85
C THR A 516 -5.96 111.27 -26.33
N GLU A 517 -6.89 110.81 -25.50
CA GLU A 517 -7.93 111.68 -24.93
C GLU A 517 -8.08 111.44 -23.44
N ILE A 518 -7.86 112.51 -22.67
CA ILE A 518 -8.24 112.79 -21.26
C ILE A 518 -7.04 113.02 -20.33
N LEU A 519 -6.58 114.27 -20.35
CA LEU A 519 -6.15 115.03 -19.17
C LEU A 519 -7.42 115.53 -18.45
N GLN A 520 -7.64 115.20 -17.17
CA GLN A 520 -8.12 116.13 -16.13
C GLN A 520 -8.30 115.42 -14.76
N GLY A 521 -7.72 115.98 -13.69
CA GLY A 521 -8.23 115.90 -12.31
C GLY A 521 -7.79 114.69 -11.48
N ALA A 522 -6.64 114.71 -10.79
CA ALA A 522 -6.32 115.37 -9.50
C ALA A 522 -6.58 114.50 -8.24
N VAL A 523 -5.62 114.60 -7.28
CA VAL A 523 -5.69 114.31 -5.83
C VAL A 523 -5.39 112.83 -5.45
N ASN A 524 -4.14 112.51 -5.05
CA ASN A 524 -3.61 112.36 -3.65
C ASN A 524 -4.09 111.05 -2.97
N ILE A 525 -3.39 110.28 -2.12
CA ILE A 525 -2.23 110.39 -1.22
C ILE A 525 -2.02 108.94 -0.70
N ILE A 526 -0.83 108.32 -0.79
CA ILE A 526 0.14 108.02 0.30
C ILE A 526 -0.10 106.71 1.10
N GLU A 527 0.97 105.88 1.17
CA GLU A 527 1.56 105.06 2.28
C GLU A 527 0.64 104.30 3.26
N GLU A 528 1.01 103.27 4.02
CA GLU A 528 2.14 102.34 4.24
C GLU A 528 1.59 101.32 5.27
N THR A 529 2.23 100.15 5.36
CA THR A 529 2.39 99.27 6.55
C THR A 529 1.25 99.07 7.57
N SER A 530 0.95 97.82 7.94
CA SER A 530 1.29 97.30 9.30
C SER A 530 0.76 95.89 9.56
N GLU A 531 1.67 95.07 10.09
CA GLU A 531 1.43 93.89 10.90
C GLU A 531 0.65 94.28 12.17
N ASN A 532 -0.33 93.48 12.60
CA ASN A 532 -0.33 92.93 13.97
C ASN A 532 -1.48 91.96 14.27
N ASN A 533 -1.11 91.01 15.13
CA ASN A 533 -1.88 89.92 15.71
C ASN A 533 -3.08 90.36 16.56
N ASN A 534 -4.12 89.51 16.67
CA ASN A 534 -4.52 88.97 17.98
C ASN A 534 -5.57 87.84 17.92
N ILE A 535 -5.41 86.98 18.93
CA ILE A 535 -6.08 85.71 19.25
C ILE A 535 -7.37 85.97 20.06
N ILE A 536 -8.25 84.96 20.10
CA ILE A 536 -9.17 84.48 21.18
C ILE A 536 -10.57 84.20 20.57
N LYS A 537 -10.94 82.93 20.26
CA LYS A 537 -11.43 81.80 21.10
C LYS A 537 -12.94 81.87 21.46
N LEU A 538 -13.57 80.69 21.34
CA LEU A 538 -14.81 80.20 21.99
C LEU A 538 -16.13 80.74 21.43
N GLU A 539 -17.24 80.01 21.32
CA GLU A 539 -17.62 78.60 21.38
C GLU A 539 -19.12 78.57 21.03
N ASN A 540 -19.60 77.42 20.56
CA ASN A 540 -20.95 76.85 20.75
C ASN A 540 -22.21 77.39 20.06
N GLU A 541 -22.95 76.38 19.54
CA GLU A 541 -24.42 76.22 19.54
C GLU A 541 -25.23 77.22 18.70
N SER A 542 -26.33 76.90 18.03
CA SER A 542 -27.06 75.70 17.62
C SER A 542 -28.19 76.27 16.74
N GLU A 543 -28.75 75.44 15.86
CA GLU A 543 -30.14 75.49 15.37
C GLU A 543 -30.80 76.84 15.00
N ALA A 544 -31.11 77.02 13.71
CA ALA A 544 -32.51 77.04 13.23
C ALA A 544 -32.63 77.60 11.80
N GLU A 545 -33.42 76.87 11.03
CA GLU A 545 -34.21 77.21 9.84
C GLU A 545 -34.30 78.69 9.41
N HIS A 546 -34.10 78.96 8.11
CA HIS A 546 -35.12 79.61 7.28
C HIS A 546 -34.86 79.53 5.77
N LYS A 547 -35.98 79.39 5.05
CA LYS A 547 -36.19 79.27 3.61
C LYS A 547 -35.62 80.43 2.75
N PRO A 548 -35.42 80.20 1.44
CA PRO A 548 -34.63 81.04 0.56
C PRO A 548 -35.48 82.10 -0.18
N LEU A 549 -34.84 83.23 -0.52
CA LEU A 549 -35.32 84.17 -1.53
C LEU A 549 -34.19 84.54 -2.49
N THR A 550 -34.20 83.83 -3.61
CA THR A 550 -34.07 84.33 -4.98
C THR A 550 -33.58 85.77 -5.16
N LYS A 551 -32.39 85.94 -5.77
CA LYS A 551 -32.22 86.42 -7.16
C LYS A 551 -30.74 86.49 -7.57
N VAL A 552 -30.42 85.67 -8.57
CA VAL A 552 -29.55 85.92 -9.73
C VAL A 552 -28.16 86.52 -9.46
N ASN A 553 -27.12 85.69 -9.59
CA ASN A 553 -26.02 86.06 -10.49
C ASN A 553 -25.25 84.83 -11.00
N ASP A 554 -25.14 84.74 -12.32
CA ASP A 554 -24.42 83.74 -13.11
C ASP A 554 -22.90 83.79 -12.89
N ARG A 555 -22.44 83.46 -11.68
CA ARG A 555 -21.03 83.17 -11.37
C ARG A 555 -20.80 81.81 -10.69
N ASN A 556 -21.86 81.06 -10.40
CA ASN A 556 -21.77 79.79 -9.67
C ASN A 556 -21.57 78.53 -10.52
N LYS A 557 -21.56 78.64 -11.86
CA LYS A 557 -21.44 77.44 -12.72
C LYS A 557 -20.02 76.85 -12.77
N PHE A 558 -19.00 77.60 -12.37
CA PHE A 558 -17.63 77.09 -12.25
C PHE A 558 -17.27 76.66 -10.83
N CYS A 559 -17.87 77.24 -9.79
CA CYS A 559 -17.55 76.91 -8.39
C CYS A 559 -18.27 75.64 -7.87
N LEU A 560 -19.48 75.35 -8.35
CA LEU A 560 -20.20 74.11 -8.01
C LEU A 560 -19.59 72.87 -8.70
N LYS A 561 -19.04 73.01 -9.92
CA LYS A 561 -18.40 71.89 -10.63
C LYS A 561 -17.09 71.44 -9.99
N THR A 562 -16.33 72.35 -9.38
CA THR A 562 -15.11 72.00 -8.64
C THR A 562 -15.45 71.30 -7.31
N GLY A 563 -16.50 71.72 -6.60
CA GLY A 563 -16.95 71.05 -5.37
C GLY A 563 -17.52 69.65 -5.61
N ASP A 564 -18.27 69.47 -6.70
CA ASP A 564 -18.84 68.18 -7.11
C ASP A 564 -17.75 67.21 -7.62
N ALA A 565 -16.76 67.74 -8.37
CA ALA A 565 -15.57 66.98 -8.77
C ALA A 565 -14.69 66.60 -7.57
N MET A 566 -14.55 67.49 -6.57
CA MET A 566 -13.80 67.18 -5.35
C MET A 566 -14.53 66.14 -4.48
N SER A 567 -15.86 66.19 -4.43
CA SER A 567 -16.67 65.19 -3.72
C SER A 567 -16.60 63.81 -4.39
N GLN A 568 -16.65 63.73 -5.73
CA GLN A 568 -16.45 62.48 -6.45
C GLN A 568 -15.03 61.93 -6.29
N LEU A 569 -14.03 62.81 -6.24
CA LEU A 569 -12.64 62.40 -5.96
C LEU A 569 -12.50 61.87 -4.54
N GLN A 570 -13.14 62.54 -3.57
CA GLN A 570 -13.17 62.11 -2.16
C GLN A 570 -13.87 60.76 -2.00
N GLU A 571 -15.01 60.53 -2.64
CA GLU A 571 -15.71 59.25 -2.62
C GLU A 571 -14.86 58.13 -3.23
N ARG A 572 -14.14 58.44 -4.32
CA ARG A 572 -13.25 57.48 -4.98
C ARG A 572 -12.03 57.15 -4.11
N PHE A 573 -11.46 58.13 -3.41
CA PHE A 573 -10.39 57.88 -2.44
C PHE A 573 -10.89 57.05 -1.25
N LEU A 574 -12.10 57.31 -0.77
CA LEU A 574 -12.71 56.54 0.31
C LEU A 574 -12.92 55.08 -0.10
N LYS A 575 -13.45 54.82 -1.30
CA LYS A 575 -13.57 53.46 -1.87
C LYS A 575 -12.23 52.77 -2.03
N ILE A 576 -11.21 53.47 -2.52
CA ILE A 576 -9.86 52.89 -2.67
C ILE A 576 -9.25 52.61 -1.29
N MET A 577 -9.45 53.47 -0.29
CA MET A 577 -8.97 53.20 1.06
C MET A 577 -9.69 52.01 1.71
N GLU A 578 -10.99 51.87 1.47
CA GLU A 578 -11.77 50.71 1.90
C GLU A 578 -11.29 49.43 1.20
N GLU A 579 -11.12 49.43 -0.12
CA GLU A 579 -10.54 48.30 -0.87
C GLU A 579 -9.11 47.97 -0.42
N VAL A 580 -8.27 48.97 -0.11
CA VAL A 580 -6.91 48.75 0.39
C VAL A 580 -6.93 48.17 1.81
N ALA A 581 -7.88 48.57 2.65
CA ALA A 581 -8.07 48.00 3.97
C ALA A 581 -8.53 46.53 3.86
N ASP A 582 -9.53 46.25 3.01
CA ASP A 582 -10.04 44.90 2.77
C ASP A 582 -8.95 43.98 2.18
N LEU A 583 -8.16 44.48 1.21
CA LEU A 583 -7.03 43.74 0.64
C LEU A 583 -5.92 43.50 1.67
N SER A 584 -5.71 44.44 2.60
CA SER A 584 -4.75 44.28 3.70
C SER A 584 -5.24 43.22 4.69
N ASP A 585 -6.53 43.21 5.05
CA ASP A 585 -7.11 42.21 5.93
C ASP A 585 -7.09 40.80 5.29
N GLU A 586 -7.42 40.71 4.00
CA GLU A 586 -7.33 39.45 3.26
C GLU A 586 -5.87 38.97 3.13
N LYS A 587 -4.92 39.89 2.97
CA LYS A 587 -3.49 39.56 3.02
C LYS A 587 -3.10 38.95 4.37
N HIS A 588 -3.47 39.57 5.50
CA HIS A 588 -3.17 39.03 6.83
C HIS A 588 -3.83 37.66 7.03
N ARG A 589 -5.05 37.48 6.50
CA ARG A 589 -5.76 36.20 6.54
C ARG A 589 -5.03 35.11 5.76
N LEU A 590 -4.55 35.42 4.56
CA LEU A 590 -3.76 34.52 3.74
C LEU A 590 -2.41 34.21 4.38
N GLU A 591 -1.74 35.19 5.00
CA GLU A 591 -0.50 34.97 5.76
C GLU A 591 -0.72 34.01 6.94
N HIS A 592 -1.83 34.15 7.67
CA HIS A 592 -2.18 33.21 8.75
C HIS A 592 -2.43 31.80 8.22
N ILE A 593 -3.11 31.65 7.08
CA ILE A 593 -3.34 30.35 6.44
C ILE A 593 -2.02 29.72 5.98
N ILE A 594 -1.11 30.51 5.39
CA ILE A 594 0.22 30.04 4.98
C ILE A 594 1.00 29.54 6.20
N LEU A 595 0.99 30.30 7.31
CA LEU A 595 1.67 29.90 8.53
C LEU A 595 1.10 28.59 9.09
N GLN A 596 -0.23 28.42 9.05
CA GLN A 596 -0.87 27.18 9.46
C GLN A 596 -0.48 26.00 8.55
N LEU A 597 -0.53 26.18 7.23
CA LEU A 597 -0.14 25.15 6.26
C LEU A 597 1.34 24.79 6.40
N GLN A 598 2.19 25.75 6.76
CA GLN A 598 3.60 25.52 7.02
C GLN A 598 3.80 24.65 8.27
N ASN A 599 3.11 24.97 9.37
CA ASN A 599 3.13 24.13 10.59
C ASN A 599 2.55 22.71 10.34
N GLU A 600 1.50 22.59 9.53
CA GLU A 600 0.95 21.29 9.11
C GLU A 600 1.98 20.51 8.27
N THR A 601 2.68 21.19 7.36
CA THR A 601 3.74 20.59 6.54
C THR A 601 4.94 20.14 7.37
N ASP A 602 5.35 20.93 8.38
CA ASP A 602 6.43 20.57 9.30
C ASP A 602 6.05 19.34 10.14
N THR A 603 4.81 19.30 10.63
CA THR A 603 4.29 18.13 11.37
C THR A 603 4.24 16.88 10.49
N ILE A 604 3.81 17.01 9.23
CA ILE A 604 3.83 15.91 8.26
C ILE A 604 5.27 15.43 8.01
N CYS A 605 6.23 16.34 7.89
CA CYS A 605 7.65 15.98 7.75
C CYS A 605 8.17 15.17 8.95
N GLU A 606 7.79 15.55 10.19
CA GLU A 606 8.12 14.78 11.39
C GLU A 606 7.53 13.36 11.35
N TYR A 607 6.27 13.21 10.93
CA TYR A 607 5.64 11.89 10.77
C TYR A 607 6.35 11.03 9.71
N VAL A 608 6.76 11.63 8.59
CA VAL A 608 7.51 10.92 7.55
C VAL A 608 8.86 10.45 8.08
N ALA A 609 9.58 11.30 8.83
CA ALA A 609 10.86 10.93 9.45
C ALA A 609 10.69 9.79 10.48
N LEU A 610 9.66 9.87 11.34
CA LEU A 610 9.35 8.81 12.30
C LEU A 610 8.98 7.50 11.62
N TYR A 611 8.19 7.56 10.54
CA TYR A 611 7.83 6.37 9.76
C TYR A 611 9.05 5.75 9.08
N GLN A 612 9.94 6.56 8.49
CA GLN A 612 11.20 6.08 7.91
C GLN A 612 12.11 5.45 8.96
N GLN A 613 12.23 6.06 10.14
CA GLN A 613 12.98 5.50 11.27
C GLN A 613 12.38 4.18 11.76
N GLN A 614 11.05 4.11 11.91
CA GLN A 614 10.38 2.89 12.31
C GLN A 614 10.58 1.77 11.28
N ARG A 615 10.54 2.11 9.98
CA ARG A 615 10.77 1.17 8.89
C ARG A 615 12.22 0.68 8.86
N SER A 616 13.20 1.55 9.08
CA SER A 616 14.61 1.15 9.14
C SER A 616 14.90 0.24 10.33
N LEU A 617 14.29 0.51 11.49
CA LEU A 617 14.39 -0.35 12.67
C LEU A 617 13.75 -1.73 12.44
N LEU A 618 12.60 -1.78 11.78
CA LEU A 618 11.97 -3.05 11.40
C LEU A 618 12.86 -3.85 10.44
N LYS A 619 13.36 -3.18 9.39
CA LYS A 619 14.26 -3.79 8.41
C LYS A 619 15.52 -4.34 9.07
N ARG A 620 16.15 -3.56 9.96
CA ARG A 620 17.33 -3.99 10.72
C ARG A 620 17.02 -5.20 11.60
N ARG A 621 15.87 -5.25 12.27
CA ARG A 621 15.46 -6.42 13.08
C ARG A 621 15.26 -7.67 12.22
N ASP A 622 14.66 -7.51 11.05
CA ASP A 622 14.45 -8.62 10.11
C ASP A 622 15.77 -9.11 9.51
N GLU A 623 16.72 -8.20 9.24
CA GLU A 623 18.10 -8.53 8.85
C GLU A 623 18.85 -9.27 9.96
N GLU A 624 18.79 -8.79 11.20
CA GLU A 624 19.39 -9.48 12.37
C GLU A 624 18.78 -10.88 12.57
N ARG A 625 17.45 -11.03 12.46
CA ARG A 625 16.78 -12.34 12.51
C ARG A 625 17.23 -13.25 11.38
N SER A 626 17.32 -12.73 10.16
CA SER A 626 17.75 -13.49 8.99
C SER A 626 19.21 -13.94 9.11
N ALA A 627 20.08 -13.10 9.68
CA ALA A 627 21.46 -13.44 9.98
C ALA A 627 21.55 -14.56 11.04
N GLN A 628 20.77 -14.46 12.12
CA GLN A 628 20.69 -15.53 13.14
C GLN A 628 20.18 -16.85 12.55
N LEU A 629 19.14 -16.80 11.71
CA LEU A 629 18.61 -17.98 11.02
C LEU A 629 19.67 -18.62 10.11
N LYS A 630 20.46 -17.80 9.42
CA LYS A 630 21.54 -18.27 8.54
C LYS A 630 22.66 -18.97 9.33
N VAL A 631 23.07 -18.40 10.46
CA VAL A 631 24.04 -19.04 11.38
C VAL A 631 23.48 -20.36 11.90
N PHE A 632 22.23 -20.38 12.34
CA PHE A 632 21.57 -21.59 12.81
C PHE A 632 21.51 -22.69 11.73
N GLN A 633 21.15 -22.33 10.49
CA GLN A 633 21.16 -23.27 9.36
C GLN A 633 22.55 -23.81 9.06
N GLN A 634 23.59 -22.96 9.17
CA GLN A 634 24.98 -23.38 8.98
C GLN A 634 25.42 -24.37 10.07
N GLU A 635 25.08 -24.11 11.33
CA GLU A 635 25.37 -25.02 12.45
C GLU A 635 24.62 -26.35 12.33
N CYS A 636 23.33 -26.33 11.94
CA CYS A 636 22.58 -27.55 11.65
C CYS A 636 23.20 -28.34 10.49
N GLY A 637 23.66 -27.65 9.44
CA GLY A 637 24.37 -28.26 8.32
C GLY A 637 25.69 -28.91 8.76
N ARG A 638 26.47 -28.21 9.58
CA ARG A 638 27.72 -28.72 10.16
C ARG A 638 27.49 -29.97 11.00
N LEU A 639 26.51 -29.92 11.91
CA LEU A 639 26.14 -31.06 12.75
C LEU A 639 25.67 -32.25 11.92
N LYS A 640 24.96 -32.01 10.82
CA LYS A 640 24.55 -33.07 9.89
C LYS A 640 25.75 -33.73 9.22
N CYS A 641 26.73 -32.95 8.75
CA CYS A 641 27.98 -33.49 8.19
C CYS A 641 28.76 -34.30 9.24
N GLU A 642 28.90 -33.80 10.47
CA GLU A 642 29.56 -34.51 11.57
C GLU A 642 28.85 -35.83 11.91
N LEU A 643 27.51 -35.86 11.89
CA LEU A 643 26.72 -37.08 12.08
C LEU A 643 26.87 -38.07 10.91
N GLU A 644 26.97 -37.58 9.67
CA GLU A 644 27.24 -38.41 8.48
C GLU A 644 28.65 -39.00 8.51
N GLU A 645 29.65 -38.24 8.96
CA GLU A 645 31.02 -38.72 9.19
C GLU A 645 31.07 -39.78 10.29
N LEU A 646 30.43 -39.53 11.44
CA LEU A 646 30.32 -40.50 12.53
C LEU A 646 29.61 -41.78 12.09
N SER A 647 28.50 -41.66 11.35
CA SER A 647 27.79 -42.80 10.77
C SER A 647 28.68 -43.55 9.78
N GLY A 648 29.46 -42.85 8.94
CA GLY A 648 30.37 -43.47 7.99
C GLY A 648 31.53 -44.20 8.67
N ILE A 649 32.08 -43.64 9.75
CA ILE A 649 33.10 -44.30 10.57
C ILE A 649 32.52 -45.54 11.23
N LEU A 650 31.31 -45.46 11.80
CA LEU A 650 30.62 -46.60 12.40
C LEU A 650 30.31 -47.72 11.39
N SER A 651 29.91 -47.37 10.17
CA SER A 651 29.72 -48.36 9.09
C SER A 651 31.04 -49.06 8.73
N ARG A 652 32.14 -48.31 8.58
CA ARG A 652 33.47 -48.92 8.35
C ARG A 652 33.92 -49.78 9.52
N PHE A 653 33.64 -49.35 10.75
CA PHE A 653 33.95 -50.10 11.98
C PHE A 653 33.14 -51.40 12.10
N ALA A 654 31.93 -51.43 11.55
CA ALA A 654 31.09 -52.63 11.48
C ALA A 654 31.53 -53.62 10.38
N GLU A 655 32.24 -53.15 9.35
CA GLU A 655 32.75 -53.96 8.23
C GLU A 655 34.10 -54.63 8.53
N ASP A 656 34.85 -54.14 9.53
CA ASP A 656 36.19 -54.65 9.88
C ASP A 656 36.15 -56.03 10.57
N ARG A 657 36.73 -57.05 9.91
CA ARG A 657 36.69 -58.46 10.37
C ARG A 657 37.42 -58.72 11.68
N GLU A 658 38.50 -57.98 11.98
CA GLU A 658 39.25 -58.14 13.23
C GLU A 658 38.46 -57.63 14.45
N LEU A 659 37.67 -56.56 14.27
CA LEU A 659 36.83 -55.99 15.32
C LEU A 659 35.48 -56.71 15.49
N LEU A 660 35.00 -57.42 14.47
CA LEU A 660 33.84 -58.31 14.60
C LEU A 660 34.03 -59.36 15.71
N SER A 661 35.27 -59.80 15.92
CA SER A 661 35.63 -60.70 17.02
C SER A 661 35.56 -60.03 18.40
N TYR A 662 35.81 -58.73 18.48
CA TYR A 662 35.73 -57.92 19.71
C TYR A 662 34.29 -57.66 20.18
N PHE A 663 33.30 -57.75 19.28
CA PHE A 663 31.87 -57.57 19.57
C PHE A 663 31.10 -58.88 19.84
N GLN A 664 31.78 -60.03 19.94
CA GLN A 664 31.15 -61.28 20.41
C GLN A 664 30.65 -61.21 21.86
N ILE A 665 31.08 -60.19 22.63
CA ILE A 665 30.60 -59.94 23.99
C ILE A 665 29.27 -59.16 23.90
N GLU A 666 28.17 -59.83 24.29
CA GLU A 666 26.77 -59.34 24.24
C GLU A 666 26.61 -57.88 24.72
N SER A 667 27.27 -57.52 25.83
CA SER A 667 27.22 -56.16 26.41
C SER A 667 27.69 -55.07 25.44
N LYS A 668 28.75 -55.33 24.66
CA LYS A 668 29.34 -54.34 23.75
C LYS A 668 28.55 -54.20 22.45
N ARG A 669 27.90 -55.29 22.02
CA ARG A 669 26.96 -55.29 20.89
C ARG A 669 25.74 -54.43 21.21
N ILE A 670 25.19 -54.59 22.42
CA ILE A 670 24.07 -53.77 22.92
C ILE A 670 24.45 -52.29 22.97
N ASP A 671 25.67 -51.95 23.39
CA ASP A 671 26.11 -50.56 23.46
C ASP A 671 26.32 -49.94 22.07
N MET A 672 26.81 -50.69 21.08
CA MET A 672 26.86 -50.24 19.68
C MET A 672 25.45 -50.03 19.11
N GLU A 673 24.52 -50.93 19.41
CA GLU A 673 23.12 -50.83 18.98
C GLU A 673 22.44 -49.61 19.61
N LYS A 674 22.69 -49.31 20.89
CA LYS A 674 22.24 -48.05 21.53
C LYS A 674 22.82 -46.81 20.86
N VAL A 675 24.11 -46.82 20.49
CA VAL A 675 24.75 -45.70 19.78
C VAL A 675 24.12 -45.51 18.39
N MET A 676 23.84 -46.59 17.67
CA MET A 676 23.12 -46.55 16.38
C MET A 676 21.69 -46.03 16.54
N VAL A 677 20.98 -46.44 17.59
CA VAL A 677 19.63 -45.92 17.90
C VAL A 677 19.68 -44.43 18.25
N LEU A 678 20.64 -43.99 19.05
CA LEU A 678 20.84 -42.57 19.39
C LEU A 678 21.18 -41.72 18.16
N LEU A 679 22.05 -42.20 17.28
CA LEU A 679 22.36 -41.53 16.01
C LEU A 679 21.17 -41.47 15.07
N THR A 680 20.37 -42.53 15.01
CA THR A 680 19.12 -42.57 14.22
C THR A 680 18.09 -41.59 14.79
N ASN A 681 17.98 -41.50 16.12
CA ASN A 681 17.10 -40.55 16.79
C ASN A 681 17.56 -39.10 16.62
N LEU A 682 18.87 -38.84 16.65
CA LEU A 682 19.45 -37.52 16.36
C LEU A 682 19.23 -37.13 14.90
N ARG A 683 19.40 -38.07 13.96
CA ARG A 683 19.14 -37.86 12.53
C ARG A 683 17.67 -37.56 12.24
N ASN A 684 16.75 -38.18 12.98
CA ASN A 684 15.30 -38.00 12.85
C ASN A 684 14.73 -36.83 13.67
N ASN A 685 15.61 -36.09 14.36
CA ASN A 685 15.24 -34.95 15.17
C ASN A 685 14.78 -33.79 14.26
N SER A 686 13.72 -33.09 14.66
CA SER A 686 12.99 -32.14 13.81
C SER A 686 13.83 -30.92 13.37
N LEU A 687 15.00 -30.72 13.97
CA LEU A 687 15.95 -29.64 13.66
C LEU A 687 16.92 -30.00 12.50
N ILE A 688 17.04 -31.29 12.16
CA ILE A 688 18.07 -31.81 11.23
C ILE A 688 17.43 -32.43 9.97
N ASP A 689 16.19 -32.92 10.05
CA ASP A 689 15.51 -33.60 8.93
C ASP A 689 14.84 -32.60 7.96
N PRO A 690 15.29 -32.51 6.69
CA PRO A 690 14.71 -31.61 5.68
C PRO A 690 13.26 -31.93 5.30
N LYS A 691 12.72 -33.09 5.69
CA LYS A 691 11.32 -33.48 5.45
C LYS A 691 10.36 -33.01 6.56
N LYS A 692 10.87 -32.56 7.71
CA LYS A 692 10.10 -31.90 8.78
C LYS A 692 10.26 -30.38 8.76
N LYS A 693 10.44 -29.78 7.57
CA LYS A 693 10.54 -28.32 7.36
C LYS A 693 9.31 -27.49 7.79
N ASN A 694 8.26 -28.12 8.32
CA ASN A 694 7.09 -27.43 8.85
C ASN A 694 7.26 -27.02 10.32
N LEU A 695 8.40 -26.46 10.68
CA LEU A 695 8.42 -25.45 11.74
C LEU A 695 8.14 -24.12 11.07
N GLU A 696 6.86 -23.94 10.77
CA GLU A 696 6.31 -22.64 10.45
C GLU A 696 6.51 -21.78 11.71
N PHE A 697 7.59 -20.98 11.74
CA PHE A 697 7.81 -19.95 12.75
C PHE A 697 6.77 -18.81 12.65
N SER A 698 5.66 -19.03 11.96
CA SER A 698 4.50 -18.14 11.83
C SER A 698 3.75 -17.95 13.15
N ASN A 699 3.92 -18.87 14.12
CA ASN A 699 3.24 -18.83 15.42
C ASN A 699 4.08 -18.32 16.59
N PHE A 700 5.30 -17.83 16.37
CA PHE A 700 6.08 -17.20 17.44
C PHE A 700 5.75 -15.71 17.54
N TYR A 701 4.67 -15.38 18.27
CA TYR A 701 4.36 -13.99 18.62
C TYR A 701 5.29 -13.52 19.75
N PRO A 702 6.01 -12.39 19.58
CA PRO A 702 6.86 -11.88 20.64
C PRO A 702 6.01 -11.36 21.79
N CYS A 703 6.26 -11.86 23.00
CA CYS A 703 5.85 -11.19 24.22
C CYS A 703 6.67 -9.90 24.37
N ASN A 704 6.00 -8.76 24.53
CA ASN A 704 6.63 -7.43 24.66
C ASN A 704 7.55 -7.27 25.89
N CYS A 705 7.69 -8.29 26.76
CA CYS A 705 8.42 -8.20 28.03
C CYS A 705 9.70 -9.05 28.09
N CYS A 706 10.00 -9.91 27.10
CA CYS A 706 11.24 -10.69 27.09
C CYS A 706 12.16 -10.23 25.96
N SER A 707 13.10 -9.35 26.30
CA SER A 707 14.32 -9.13 25.54
C SER A 707 14.96 -10.47 25.22
N GLY A 708 14.99 -10.86 23.95
CA GLY A 708 15.46 -12.15 23.44
C GLY A 708 16.95 -12.41 23.71
N LYS A 709 17.31 -12.63 24.97
CA LYS A 709 18.50 -13.35 25.36
C LYS A 709 18.07 -14.80 25.56
N LEU A 710 18.62 -15.70 24.74
CA LEU A 710 18.66 -17.10 25.12
C LEU A 710 19.35 -17.20 26.49
N ILE A 711 18.72 -17.91 27.42
CA ILE A 711 19.33 -18.32 28.67
C ILE A 711 20.43 -19.30 28.29
N GLU A 712 21.69 -18.92 28.52
CA GLU A 712 22.80 -19.85 28.58
C GLU A 712 22.54 -20.80 29.75
N VAL A 713 22.35 -22.09 29.46
CA VAL A 713 22.44 -23.18 30.45
C VAL A 713 23.51 -24.15 29.97
#